data_AF-A0A9D9DLV2-F1
#
_entry.id   AF-A0A9D9DLV2-F1
#
_cell.length_a   1.000
_cell.length_b   1.000
_cell.length_c   1.000
_cell.angle_alpha   90.00
_cell.angle_beta   90.00
_cell.angle_gamma   90.00
#
_symmetry.space_group_name_H-M   'P 1'
#
loop_
_entity.id
_entity.type
_entity.pdbx_description
1 polymer ?
#
loop_
_entity_poly.entity_id
_entity_poly.type
_entity_poly.pdbx_seq_one_letter_code
_entity_poly.pdbx_strand_id
1 'polypeptide(L)'
;MTTNLLSNYIHSFTKPSAVNQKNNNGTKSDVHIINVEKPKPHFDINRELANKAFIKPLPPKAHLVKSGIFDAPAIFVKDVIYDVKALKDGWKGDANDHQLGKLNDLGMKIGGLGIAAYLFTRRQTPTTKAMEFVGLASFFASMALWPKLALQLPAKLIHGFNVMPEYEDSYGRKKPLYQDNLFIPWDAAYTDKDIHKIGDRLGVPKDIPNRRDYIQEKMRMIALQNNTMWMLTAGFATPIMSALICNGLEGPVTKLLDKYNSKKADRMLVHFTNYTDAEKNNKILKSVNSLIDIYKDKPVNEKMIESFANALGVQRDMLTVEAIKKDLKNILIPENMTYHVPRDIVPDVIKSAREALLKQFDESLVNELMPDDKELLARLQSDNIIKKCSDKFDENHCRIDHIINNDLNKDEVIRISRDFDTLMREKIKHYNEIHPEKALDAEVDIPAILKTIQGKTLESGPVAKVLLSMPNNKLNTSAQGLLKYLANVMTDFTAQGRVLNKYAFTKFGATSSLANFWNDVDSSMLKILGFSDKDLKMIRHDRKLVTPMLREKLEAIASSEQKYAEVMDKLCARLSKLSETIKEQVVPEEYKSRSDEVYTATADKLRKIPLEGGENVKMSALIKELVGYDDLLEQQKNNPSVRAYSQKDLQKNFAEIRMKGVLSSFRQTINALDFYARVARLKNLNVQYVPNNKMPREVMEELIEAAKEIQLDGHMCDYETKFYIPRQVFPDDKNTAPITVKDGKVEVSQVANNLKKVDIPDDSYFFHNLMDLMYQNDMLDETTAVLTKHNRLEDMKQHRYDMLHKIGDENYFAKKFHKLFTGYEDKRIAYAEDKFFTIGKSFTDLVFDAANKVFNTKLWFKTFASIGAALLGVTLISQFFFGRTSLPKESKKG
;
A
#
# COMPACT_ATOMS: atom_id res chain seq x y z
N MET A 1 16.29 15.15 6.12
CA MET A 1 17.04 16.33 5.64
C MET A 1 16.57 16.65 4.22
N THR A 2 15.76 17.69 4.08
CA THR A 2 15.08 18.09 2.85
C THR A 2 15.79 19.29 2.23
N THR A 3 16.68 19.04 1.27
CA THR A 3 17.24 20.09 0.41
C THR A 3 16.34 20.29 -0.80
N ASN A 4 15.71 21.45 -0.85
CA ASN A 4 14.74 21.85 -1.85
C ASN A 4 15.49 22.21 -3.16
N LEU A 5 15.41 21.35 -4.19
CA LEU A 5 16.07 21.52 -5.48
C LEU A 5 15.69 22.84 -6.20
N LEU A 6 14.53 23.43 -5.87
CA LEU A 6 14.14 24.76 -6.35
C LEU A 6 15.03 25.90 -5.82
N SER A 7 15.55 25.76 -4.60
CA SER A 7 16.44 26.76 -3.99
C SER A 7 17.78 26.85 -4.74
N ASN A 8 18.31 25.70 -5.16
CA ASN A 8 19.56 25.64 -5.93
C ASN A 8 19.40 26.11 -7.38
N TYR A 9 18.21 25.94 -7.98
CA TYR A 9 17.93 26.43 -9.33
C TYR A 9 17.79 27.96 -9.35
N ILE A 10 17.15 28.55 -8.33
CA ILE A 10 16.97 30.01 -8.22
C ILE A 10 18.29 30.71 -7.84
N HIS A 11 19.17 30.08 -7.04
CA HIS A 11 20.48 30.64 -6.71
C HIS A 11 21.51 30.61 -7.85
N SER A 12 21.27 29.86 -8.92
CA SER A 12 22.17 29.81 -10.08
C SER A 12 22.03 31.00 -11.05
N PHE A 13 20.96 31.80 -10.94
CA PHE A 13 20.70 32.96 -11.80
C PHE A 13 21.04 34.32 -11.17
N THR A 14 21.54 34.35 -9.93
CA THR A 14 21.89 35.59 -9.21
C THR A 14 23.40 35.74 -9.01
N LYS A 15 24.17 35.72 -10.10
CA LYS A 15 25.50 36.38 -10.14
C LYS A 15 25.69 37.07 -11.49
N PRO A 16 25.62 38.41 -11.55
CA PRO A 16 26.09 39.14 -12.72
C PRO A 16 27.62 39.06 -12.73
N SER A 17 28.20 38.45 -13.77
CA SER A 17 29.61 38.64 -14.10
C SER A 17 29.78 40.08 -14.59
N ALA A 18 30.38 40.90 -13.74
CA ALA A 18 30.81 42.24 -14.06
C ALA A 18 31.92 42.18 -15.13
N VAL A 19 31.63 42.71 -16.32
CA VAL A 19 32.66 43.22 -17.24
C VAL A 19 32.34 44.68 -17.49
N ASN A 20 33.30 45.52 -17.08
CA ASN A 20 33.31 46.97 -17.15
C ASN A 20 33.05 47.50 -18.56
N GLN A 21 32.07 48.40 -18.72
CA GLN A 21 32.21 49.53 -19.63
C GLN A 21 31.74 50.82 -18.97
N LYS A 22 32.59 51.83 -19.12
CA LYS A 22 32.62 53.12 -18.43
C LYS A 22 31.41 54.00 -18.74
N ASN A 23 31.07 54.82 -17.76
CA ASN A 23 30.32 56.07 -17.91
C ASN A 23 30.86 56.89 -19.09
N ASN A 24 29.97 57.34 -19.97
CA ASN A 24 30.09 58.63 -20.64
C ASN A 24 28.75 59.36 -20.54
N ASN A 25 28.76 60.45 -19.78
CA ASN A 25 27.77 61.52 -19.85
C ASN A 25 27.76 62.09 -21.28
N GLY A 26 26.58 62.37 -21.84
CA GLY A 26 26.52 63.18 -23.06
C GLY A 26 25.20 63.09 -23.82
N THR A 27 24.45 64.19 -23.73
CA THR A 27 23.48 64.70 -24.73
C THR A 27 22.19 63.91 -24.99
N LYS A 28 21.07 64.62 -24.74
CA LYS A 28 19.77 64.40 -25.37
C LYS A 28 19.96 64.12 -26.87
N SER A 29 19.65 62.91 -27.31
CA SER A 29 19.38 62.64 -28.71
C SER A 29 17.88 62.42 -28.84
N ASP A 30 17.19 63.46 -29.31
CA ASP A 30 15.85 63.34 -29.85
C ASP A 30 15.85 62.20 -30.87
N VAL A 31 15.05 61.16 -30.61
CA VAL A 31 14.76 60.15 -31.63
C VAL A 31 13.85 60.82 -32.65
N HIS A 32 14.46 61.50 -33.62
CA HIS A 32 13.78 61.90 -34.83
C HIS A 32 13.33 60.62 -35.56
N ILE A 33 12.01 60.46 -35.68
CA ILE A 33 11.42 59.53 -36.64
C ILE A 33 11.86 60.02 -38.02
N ILE A 34 12.84 59.35 -38.62
CA ILE A 34 13.22 59.60 -40.02
C ILE A 34 12.13 58.95 -40.88
N ASN A 35 11.15 59.75 -41.30
CA ASN A 35 10.33 59.40 -42.46
C ASN A 35 11.23 59.46 -43.70
N VAL A 36 11.84 58.34 -44.08
CA VAL A 36 12.47 58.22 -45.39
C VAL A 36 11.34 58.14 -46.41
N GLU A 37 11.01 59.26 -47.05
CA GLU A 37 10.30 59.20 -48.33
C GLU A 37 11.15 58.40 -49.30
N LYS A 38 10.64 57.23 -49.72
CA LYS A 38 11.26 56.48 -50.80
C LYS A 38 11.22 57.36 -52.05
N PRO A 39 12.37 57.67 -52.70
CA PRO A 39 12.34 58.44 -53.93
C PRO A 39 11.50 57.69 -54.96
N LYS A 40 10.52 58.37 -55.55
CA LYS A 40 9.75 57.81 -56.67
C LYS A 40 10.75 57.52 -57.79
N PRO A 41 10.84 56.28 -58.30
CA PRO A 41 11.61 56.04 -59.51
C PRO A 41 10.96 56.88 -60.64
N HIS A 42 11.79 57.50 -61.47
CA HIS A 42 11.34 58.22 -62.67
C HIS A 42 10.84 57.18 -63.67
N PHE A 43 9.59 56.74 -63.49
CA PHE A 43 8.97 55.70 -64.29
C PHE A 43 8.15 56.38 -65.38
N ASP A 44 8.70 56.38 -66.61
CA ASP A 44 7.94 56.78 -67.79
C ASP A 44 7.00 55.63 -68.16
N ILE A 45 5.76 55.74 -67.67
CA ILE A 45 4.68 54.76 -67.84
C ILE A 45 4.47 54.42 -69.32
N ASN A 46 4.68 55.37 -70.23
CA ASN A 46 4.46 55.17 -71.66
C ASN A 46 5.56 54.32 -72.31
N ARG A 47 6.79 54.41 -71.79
CA ARG A 47 7.93 53.62 -72.27
C ARG A 47 7.90 52.17 -71.74
N GLU A 48 7.36 51.94 -70.55
CA GLU A 48 7.21 50.60 -69.96
C GLU A 48 5.96 49.86 -70.45
N LEU A 49 4.84 50.57 -70.70
CA LEU A 49 3.63 49.97 -71.29
C LEU A 49 3.84 49.47 -72.73
N ALA A 50 4.78 50.08 -73.48
CA ALA A 50 5.08 49.67 -74.84
C ALA A 50 5.87 48.35 -74.96
N ASN A 51 6.49 47.87 -73.87
CA ASN A 51 7.51 46.82 -73.95
C ASN A 51 7.27 45.54 -73.15
N LYS A 52 6.14 45.35 -72.46
CA LYS A 52 5.86 44.07 -71.77
C LYS A 52 4.42 43.60 -71.90
N ALA A 53 4.28 42.41 -72.50
CA ALA A 53 3.10 41.58 -72.38
C ALA A 53 2.74 41.40 -70.89
N PHE A 54 1.51 41.72 -70.52
CA PHE A 54 0.97 41.56 -69.17
C PHE A 54 0.98 40.10 -68.74
N ILE A 55 2.06 39.62 -68.14
CA ILE A 55 2.00 38.44 -67.27
C ILE A 55 1.38 38.92 -65.97
N LYS A 56 0.09 38.62 -65.77
CA LYS A 56 -0.57 38.82 -64.47
C LYS A 56 0.27 38.13 -63.38
N PRO A 57 0.58 38.78 -62.25
CA PRO A 57 1.19 38.09 -61.13
C PRO A 57 0.29 36.90 -60.74
N LEU A 58 0.91 35.74 -60.53
CA LEU A 58 0.19 34.53 -60.13
C LEU A 58 -0.59 34.82 -58.84
N PRO A 59 -1.84 34.34 -58.72
CA PRO A 59 -2.64 34.58 -57.53
C PRO A 59 -1.92 34.01 -56.29
N PRO A 60 -1.97 34.71 -55.15
CA PRO A 60 -1.35 34.23 -53.92
C PRO A 60 -1.91 32.85 -53.57
N LYS A 61 -1.02 31.86 -53.41
CA LYS A 61 -1.39 30.48 -53.02
C LYS A 61 -1.58 30.32 -51.51
N ALA A 62 -1.06 31.25 -50.72
CA ALA A 62 -1.20 31.24 -49.28
C ALA A 62 -2.59 31.71 -48.86
N HIS A 63 -3.18 31.04 -47.86
CA HIS A 63 -4.52 31.37 -47.36
C HIS A 63 -4.62 31.13 -45.85
N LEU A 64 -5.54 31.84 -45.19
CA LEU A 64 -5.82 31.64 -43.77
C LEU A 64 -6.45 30.26 -43.53
N VAL A 65 -5.94 29.56 -42.53
CA VAL A 65 -6.51 28.30 -42.06
C VAL A 65 -7.81 28.62 -41.32
N LYS A 66 -8.95 28.14 -41.85
CA LYS A 66 -10.24 28.26 -41.18
C LYS A 66 -10.31 27.28 -40.00
N SER A 67 -10.04 27.79 -38.79
CA SER A 67 -10.23 27.02 -37.54
C SER A 67 -11.42 27.56 -36.75
N GLY A 68 -12.42 26.71 -36.48
CA GLY A 68 -13.55 27.03 -35.61
C GLY A 68 -13.13 27.00 -34.13
N ILE A 69 -13.46 28.05 -33.38
CA ILE A 69 -13.15 28.15 -31.94
C ILE A 69 -13.96 27.13 -31.12
N PHE A 70 -15.15 26.75 -31.61
CA PHE A 70 -16.04 25.77 -30.97
C PHE A 70 -15.67 24.31 -31.24
N ASP A 71 -14.75 24.05 -32.18
CA ASP A 71 -14.22 22.70 -32.44
C ASP A 71 -13.09 22.34 -31.48
N ALA A 72 -12.62 23.28 -30.65
CA ALA A 72 -11.48 23.10 -29.75
C ALA A 72 -11.60 21.88 -28.80
N PRO A 73 -12.77 21.54 -28.22
CA PRO A 73 -12.91 20.34 -27.39
C PRO A 73 -12.85 19.04 -28.20
N ALA A 74 -13.41 19.02 -29.42
CA ALA A 74 -13.42 17.85 -30.30
C ALA A 74 -12.06 17.61 -30.98
N ILE A 75 -11.38 18.69 -31.36
CA ILE A 75 -9.99 18.69 -31.84
C ILE A 75 -9.05 18.24 -30.72
N PHE A 76 -9.30 18.66 -29.47
CA PHE A 76 -8.54 18.24 -28.29
C PHE A 76 -8.58 16.72 -28.04
N VAL A 77 -9.76 16.08 -28.10
CA VAL A 77 -9.85 14.63 -27.93
C VAL A 77 -9.12 13.89 -29.05
N LYS A 78 -9.20 14.38 -30.29
CA LYS A 78 -8.45 13.83 -31.42
C LYS A 78 -6.93 14.02 -31.27
N ASP A 79 -6.48 15.19 -30.83
CA ASP A 79 -5.06 15.53 -30.68
C ASP A 79 -4.41 14.81 -29.50
N VAL A 80 -5.11 14.63 -28.37
CA VAL A 80 -4.61 13.82 -27.24
C VAL A 80 -4.50 12.35 -27.63
N ILE A 81 -5.50 11.79 -28.33
CA ILE A 81 -5.44 10.41 -28.82
C ILE A 81 -4.31 10.25 -29.84
N TYR A 82 -4.12 11.25 -30.71
CA TYR A 82 -3.04 11.27 -31.70
C TYR A 82 -1.66 11.44 -31.06
N ASP A 83 -1.49 12.29 -30.05
CA ASP A 83 -0.24 12.48 -29.32
C ASP A 83 0.13 11.23 -28.50
N VAL A 84 -0.85 10.57 -27.84
CA VAL A 84 -0.63 9.28 -27.17
C VAL A 84 -0.25 8.18 -28.16
N LYS A 85 -0.82 8.20 -29.38
CA LYS A 85 -0.47 7.28 -30.46
C LYS A 85 0.93 7.57 -31.02
N ALA A 86 1.26 8.82 -31.34
CA ALA A 86 2.58 9.24 -31.82
C ALA A 86 3.69 8.96 -30.80
N LEU A 87 3.38 9.03 -29.51
CA LEU A 87 4.28 8.68 -28.41
C LEU A 87 4.51 7.17 -28.33
N LYS A 88 3.47 6.36 -28.51
CA LYS A 88 3.57 4.89 -28.61
C LYS A 88 4.37 4.47 -29.84
N ASP A 89 4.13 5.12 -30.98
CA ASP A 89 4.77 4.82 -32.26
C ASP A 89 6.23 5.33 -32.25
N GLY A 90 6.51 6.50 -31.66
CA GLY A 90 7.86 7.02 -31.45
C GLY A 90 8.71 6.20 -30.48
N TRP A 91 8.12 5.64 -29.41
CA TRP A 91 8.80 4.71 -28.50
C TRP A 91 9.13 3.37 -29.16
N LYS A 92 8.39 2.99 -30.22
CA LYS A 92 8.63 1.79 -31.02
C LYS A 92 9.54 2.02 -32.22
N GLY A 93 9.88 3.28 -32.53
CA GLY A 93 10.66 3.64 -33.73
C GLY A 93 9.84 3.74 -35.02
N ASP A 94 8.51 3.73 -34.94
CA ASP A 94 7.57 3.68 -36.08
C ASP A 94 7.00 5.08 -36.45
N ALA A 95 7.59 6.16 -35.93
CA ALA A 95 7.06 7.51 -36.15
C ALA A 95 7.34 8.02 -37.58
N ASN A 96 6.31 8.58 -38.23
CA ASN A 96 6.37 9.07 -39.61
C ASN A 96 7.03 10.46 -39.70
N ASP A 97 7.61 10.82 -40.85
CA ASP A 97 8.42 12.05 -41.04
C ASP A 97 7.67 13.37 -40.72
N HIS A 98 6.34 13.39 -40.92
CA HIS A 98 5.47 14.50 -40.53
C HIS A 98 5.31 14.65 -39.00
N GLN A 99 5.50 13.57 -38.23
CA GLN A 99 5.52 13.57 -36.75
C GLN A 99 6.87 14.06 -36.20
N LEU A 100 7.95 13.92 -36.98
CA LEU A 100 9.30 14.38 -36.67
C LEU A 100 9.54 15.87 -36.98
N GLY A 101 8.84 16.46 -37.97
CA GLY A 101 9.03 17.85 -38.40
C GLY A 101 8.63 18.98 -37.40
N LYS A 102 8.05 18.67 -36.23
CA LYS A 102 7.73 19.63 -35.15
C LYS A 102 8.85 19.67 -34.08
N LEU A 103 10.11 19.83 -34.51
CA LEU A 103 11.30 19.62 -33.68
C LEU A 103 11.48 20.54 -32.45
N ASN A 104 10.74 21.66 -32.33
CA ASN A 104 10.72 22.46 -31.08
C ASN A 104 9.70 21.92 -30.05
N ASP A 105 8.66 21.23 -30.52
CA ASP A 105 7.57 20.68 -29.69
C ASP A 105 7.90 19.24 -29.23
N LEU A 106 8.73 18.52 -29.99
CA LEU A 106 9.20 17.18 -29.68
C LEU A 106 10.10 17.15 -28.44
N GLY A 107 11.02 18.11 -28.28
CA GLY A 107 11.91 18.17 -27.11
C GLY A 107 11.15 18.41 -25.80
N MET A 108 10.15 19.29 -25.81
CA MET A 108 9.28 19.55 -24.66
C MET A 108 8.37 18.36 -24.35
N LYS A 109 7.80 17.70 -25.37
CA LYS A 109 6.99 16.48 -25.20
C LYS A 109 7.83 15.31 -24.69
N ILE A 110 9.00 15.05 -25.25
CA ILE A 110 9.93 14.00 -24.81
C ILE A 110 10.46 14.28 -23.40
N GLY A 111 10.89 15.52 -23.12
CA GLY A 111 11.34 15.92 -21.79
C GLY A 111 10.24 15.79 -20.74
N GLY A 112 9.02 16.23 -21.07
CA GLY A 112 7.84 16.07 -20.23
C GLY A 112 7.47 14.60 -19.98
N LEU A 113 7.62 13.73 -20.99
CA LEU A 113 7.46 12.29 -20.82
C LEU A 113 8.52 11.66 -19.94
N GLY A 114 9.78 12.11 -20.07
CA GLY A 114 10.86 11.70 -19.17
C GLY A 114 10.53 12.04 -17.72
N ILE A 115 10.01 13.25 -17.46
CA ILE A 115 9.57 13.67 -16.12
C ILE A 115 8.39 12.82 -15.63
N ALA A 116 7.35 12.62 -16.46
CA ALA A 116 6.19 11.82 -16.09
C ALA A 116 6.58 10.36 -15.81
N ALA A 117 7.46 9.76 -16.62
CA ALA A 117 8.00 8.43 -16.42
C ALA A 117 8.82 8.34 -15.12
N TYR A 118 9.66 9.34 -14.85
CA TYR A 118 10.40 9.42 -13.59
C TYR A 118 9.48 9.51 -12.37
N LEU A 119 8.48 10.41 -12.40
CA LEU A 119 7.50 10.53 -11.32
C LEU A 119 6.68 9.25 -11.16
N PHE A 120 6.29 8.59 -12.27
CA PHE A 120 5.63 7.29 -12.27
C PHE A 120 6.41 6.23 -11.48
N THR A 121 7.74 6.19 -11.59
CA THR A 121 8.55 5.22 -10.82
C THR A 121 8.53 5.48 -9.30
N ARG A 122 8.28 6.72 -8.89
CA ARG A 122 8.26 7.13 -7.47
C ARG A 122 6.90 6.97 -6.80
N ARG A 123 5.82 6.84 -7.58
CA ARG A 123 4.47 6.66 -7.04
C ARG A 123 4.22 5.20 -6.65
N GLN A 124 3.47 5.02 -5.58
CA GLN A 124 3.12 3.68 -5.07
C GLN A 124 1.82 3.16 -5.69
N THR A 125 0.81 4.02 -5.87
CA THR A 125 -0.53 3.58 -6.28
C THR A 125 -0.73 3.64 -7.80
N PRO A 126 -1.47 2.70 -8.42
CA PRO A 126 -1.73 2.72 -9.86
C PRO A 126 -2.40 4.02 -10.35
N THR A 127 -3.34 4.56 -9.58
CA THR A 127 -4.04 5.80 -9.94
C THR A 127 -3.09 7.00 -9.96
N THR A 128 -2.27 7.17 -8.92
CA THR A 128 -1.30 8.28 -8.87
C THR A 128 -0.26 8.16 -9.99
N LYS A 129 0.16 6.94 -10.32
CA LYS A 129 1.00 6.65 -11.49
C LYS A 129 0.37 7.10 -12.81
N ALA A 130 -0.90 6.76 -13.05
CA ALA A 130 -1.61 7.19 -14.24
C ALA A 130 -1.80 8.72 -14.29
N MET A 131 -2.04 9.34 -13.13
CA MET A 131 -2.23 10.79 -13.02
C MET A 131 -0.99 11.60 -13.38
N GLU A 132 0.23 11.05 -13.34
CA GLU A 132 1.44 11.75 -13.83
C GLU A 132 1.38 11.98 -15.35
N PHE A 133 0.88 11.00 -16.11
CA PHE A 133 0.68 11.13 -17.56
C PHE A 133 -0.53 12.00 -17.89
N VAL A 134 -1.60 11.91 -17.09
CA VAL A 134 -2.75 12.82 -17.21
C VAL A 134 -2.33 14.25 -16.91
N GLY A 135 -1.45 14.48 -15.94
CA GLY A 135 -0.88 15.78 -15.61
C GLY A 135 -0.11 16.36 -16.78
N LEU A 136 0.75 15.55 -17.42
CA LEU A 136 1.47 15.95 -18.62
C LEU A 136 0.52 16.30 -19.78
N ALA A 137 -0.48 15.45 -20.04
CA ALA A 137 -1.47 15.72 -21.09
C ALA A 137 -2.28 16.99 -20.79
N SER A 138 -2.65 17.20 -19.52
CA SER A 138 -3.38 18.38 -19.04
C SER A 138 -2.56 19.66 -19.17
N PHE A 139 -1.23 19.57 -19.02
CA PHE A 139 -0.30 20.68 -19.26
C PHE A 139 -0.34 21.14 -20.72
N PHE A 140 -0.18 20.22 -21.67
CA PHE A 140 -0.25 20.56 -23.09
C PHE A 140 -1.65 20.99 -23.52
N ALA A 141 -2.69 20.35 -22.98
CA ALA A 141 -4.08 20.80 -23.14
C ALA A 141 -4.22 22.26 -22.73
N SER A 142 -3.63 22.61 -21.59
CA SER A 142 -3.73 23.95 -21.02
C SER A 142 -3.03 25.00 -21.87
N MET A 143 -1.83 24.69 -22.36
CA MET A 143 -1.10 25.55 -23.29
C MET A 143 -1.83 25.77 -24.60
N ALA A 144 -2.55 24.77 -25.11
CA ALA A 144 -3.29 24.87 -26.37
C ALA A 144 -4.63 25.60 -26.23
N LEU A 145 -5.35 25.38 -25.13
CA LEU A 145 -6.69 25.94 -24.91
C LEU A 145 -6.65 27.38 -24.42
N TRP A 146 -5.68 27.76 -23.57
CA TRP A 146 -5.65 29.09 -22.96
C TRP A 146 -5.59 30.23 -23.99
N PRO A 147 -4.71 30.21 -25.00
CA PRO A 147 -4.65 31.26 -26.01
C PRO A 147 -5.95 31.37 -26.81
N LYS A 148 -6.61 30.24 -27.08
CA LYS A 148 -7.87 30.21 -27.83
C LYS A 148 -9.03 30.82 -27.03
N LEU A 149 -9.15 30.45 -25.76
CA LEU A 149 -10.27 30.83 -24.90
C LEU A 149 -10.11 32.22 -24.28
N ALA A 150 -8.92 32.54 -23.77
CA ALA A 150 -8.69 33.78 -23.01
C ALA A 150 -8.24 34.96 -23.89
N LEU A 151 -7.74 34.71 -25.11
CA LEU A 151 -7.18 35.75 -25.98
C LEU A 151 -7.90 35.81 -27.33
N GLN A 152 -7.83 34.75 -28.13
CA GLN A 152 -8.37 34.77 -29.49
C GLN A 152 -9.87 35.02 -29.55
N LEU A 153 -10.65 34.31 -28.72
CA LEU A 153 -12.11 34.48 -28.69
C LEU A 153 -12.51 35.89 -28.23
N PRO A 154 -12.03 36.41 -27.09
CA PRO A 154 -12.31 37.77 -26.66
C PRO A 154 -11.88 38.83 -27.65
N ALA A 155 -10.65 38.72 -28.19
CA ALA A 155 -10.14 39.67 -29.15
C ALA A 155 -10.95 39.66 -30.45
N LYS A 156 -11.42 38.49 -30.91
CA LYS A 156 -12.32 38.39 -32.07
C LYS A 156 -13.68 39.03 -31.80
N LEU A 157 -14.21 38.91 -30.58
CA LEU A 157 -15.48 39.53 -30.19
C LEU A 157 -15.35 41.06 -30.04
N ILE A 158 -14.24 41.56 -29.52
CA ILE A 158 -14.03 43.00 -29.27
C ILE A 158 -13.53 43.69 -30.56
N HIS A 159 -12.44 43.20 -31.15
CA HIS A 159 -11.73 43.84 -32.27
C HIS A 159 -12.17 43.36 -33.66
N GLY A 160 -12.93 42.26 -33.75
CA GLY A 160 -13.53 41.80 -35.01
C GLY A 160 -12.68 40.89 -35.88
N PHE A 161 -11.47 40.52 -35.45
CA PHE A 161 -10.58 39.62 -36.18
C PHE A 161 -9.86 38.66 -35.23
N ASN A 162 -9.35 37.53 -35.76
CA ASN A 162 -8.53 36.62 -34.97
C ASN A 162 -7.11 37.20 -34.83
N VAL A 163 -6.67 37.39 -33.59
CA VAL A 163 -5.35 37.96 -33.23
C VAL A 163 -4.19 36.98 -33.30
N MET A 164 -4.47 35.68 -33.43
CA MET A 164 -3.45 34.64 -33.65
C MET A 164 -3.93 33.67 -34.76
N PRO A 165 -4.13 34.15 -36.00
CA PRO A 165 -4.51 33.28 -37.10
C PRO A 165 -3.28 32.54 -37.64
N GLU A 166 -3.52 31.34 -38.16
CA GLU A 166 -2.51 30.58 -38.91
C GLU A 166 -2.78 30.74 -40.41
N TYR A 167 -1.73 30.87 -41.20
CA TYR A 167 -1.80 30.81 -42.66
C TYR A 167 -1.00 29.61 -43.17
N GLU A 168 -1.48 29.01 -44.25
CA GLU A 168 -0.76 27.97 -44.97
C GLU A 168 0.07 28.63 -46.08
N ASP A 169 1.38 28.40 -46.11
CA ASP A 169 2.26 28.93 -47.16
C ASP A 169 2.18 28.12 -48.46
N SER A 170 2.87 28.57 -49.51
CA SER A 170 2.87 27.91 -50.82
C SER A 170 3.43 26.47 -50.83
N TYR A 171 4.05 26.03 -49.72
CA TYR A 171 4.59 24.69 -49.51
C TYR A 171 3.70 23.84 -48.59
N GLY A 172 2.51 24.32 -48.23
CA GLY A 172 1.58 23.60 -47.35
C GLY A 172 1.92 23.70 -45.86
N ARG A 173 2.86 24.58 -45.47
CA ARG A 173 3.28 24.71 -44.06
C ARG A 173 2.39 25.73 -43.35
N LYS A 174 1.86 25.36 -42.18
CA LYS A 174 1.07 26.26 -41.32
C LYS A 174 1.99 27.09 -40.44
N LYS A 175 1.83 28.42 -40.49
CA LYS A 175 2.60 29.38 -39.70
C LYS A 175 1.67 30.41 -39.06
N PRO A 176 1.97 30.90 -37.83
CA PRO A 176 1.20 31.98 -37.26
C PRO A 176 1.46 33.29 -38.03
N LEU A 177 0.40 34.00 -38.39
CA LEU A 177 0.47 35.19 -39.24
C LEU A 177 1.25 36.34 -38.59
N TYR A 178 1.07 36.54 -37.28
CA TYR A 178 1.65 37.65 -36.50
C TYR A 178 2.87 37.23 -35.68
N GLN A 179 3.50 36.09 -35.98
CA GLN A 179 4.71 35.66 -35.27
C GLN A 179 5.93 36.49 -35.67
N ASP A 180 6.05 36.81 -36.97
CA ASP A 180 7.11 37.68 -37.48
C ASP A 180 6.57 39.11 -37.63
N ASN A 181 7.11 40.01 -36.81
CA ASN A 181 6.74 41.42 -36.86
C ASN A 181 7.31 42.13 -38.09
N LEU A 182 8.38 41.64 -38.73
CA LEU A 182 9.04 42.32 -39.85
C LEU A 182 8.38 42.01 -41.19
N PHE A 183 7.70 40.86 -41.31
CA PHE A 183 7.03 40.44 -42.53
C PHE A 183 5.69 39.75 -42.25
N ILE A 184 4.59 40.47 -42.51
CA ILE A 184 3.22 39.93 -42.40
C ILE A 184 2.62 39.84 -43.81
N PRO A 185 2.22 38.65 -44.28
CA PRO A 185 1.66 38.49 -45.62
C PRO A 185 0.18 38.93 -45.68
N TRP A 186 -0.06 40.23 -45.54
CA TRP A 186 -1.39 40.84 -45.48
C TRP A 186 -2.26 40.53 -46.70
N ASP A 187 -1.70 40.64 -47.90
CA ASP A 187 -2.43 40.46 -49.17
C ASP A 187 -2.81 38.99 -49.44
N ALA A 188 -2.18 38.04 -48.74
CA ALA A 188 -2.56 36.63 -48.77
C ALA A 188 -3.59 36.28 -47.69
N ALA A 189 -3.69 37.08 -46.64
CA ALA A 189 -4.50 36.78 -45.46
C ALA A 189 -5.87 37.51 -45.45
N TYR A 190 -5.95 38.73 -45.97
CA TYR A 190 -7.15 39.56 -45.90
C TYR A 190 -7.40 40.31 -47.22
N THR A 191 -8.66 40.40 -47.64
CA THR A 191 -9.05 41.28 -48.75
C THR A 191 -9.21 42.73 -48.26
N ASP A 192 -9.14 43.70 -49.17
CA ASP A 192 -9.35 45.11 -48.81
C ASP A 192 -10.72 45.36 -48.17
N LYS A 193 -11.74 44.62 -48.60
CA LYS A 193 -13.08 44.65 -48.01
C LYS A 193 -13.06 44.16 -46.56
N ASP A 194 -12.28 43.12 -46.26
CA ASP A 194 -12.14 42.58 -44.91
C ASP A 194 -11.38 43.55 -43.99
N ILE A 195 -10.29 44.14 -44.49
CA ILE A 195 -9.49 45.14 -43.75
C ILE A 195 -10.36 46.36 -43.42
N HIS A 196 -11.11 46.89 -44.39
CA HIS A 196 -11.99 48.04 -44.13
C HIS A 196 -13.14 47.71 -43.17
N LYS A 197 -13.70 46.50 -43.22
CA LYS A 197 -14.72 46.02 -42.26
C LYS A 197 -14.16 45.93 -40.84
N ILE A 198 -12.91 45.48 -40.69
CA ILE A 198 -12.22 45.45 -39.39
C ILE A 198 -11.93 46.89 -38.93
N GLY A 199 -11.49 47.77 -39.83
CA GLY A 199 -11.27 49.19 -39.55
C GLY A 199 -12.51 49.93 -39.05
N ASP A 200 -13.69 49.64 -39.64
CA ASP A 200 -14.97 50.19 -39.19
C ASP A 200 -15.31 49.71 -37.77
N ARG A 201 -15.03 48.45 -37.45
CA ARG A 201 -15.23 47.88 -36.10
C ARG A 201 -14.23 48.39 -35.05
N LEU A 202 -13.03 48.76 -35.48
CA LEU A 202 -11.99 49.39 -34.64
C LEU A 202 -12.19 50.91 -34.47
N GLY A 203 -13.25 51.49 -35.03
CA GLY A 203 -13.54 52.92 -34.93
C GLY A 203 -12.54 53.80 -35.68
N VAL A 204 -11.90 53.29 -36.74
CA VAL A 204 -10.95 54.06 -37.55
C VAL A 204 -11.73 54.98 -38.52
N PRO A 205 -11.53 56.31 -38.48
CA PRO A 205 -12.19 57.25 -39.39
C PRO A 205 -11.95 56.90 -40.87
N LYS A 206 -12.92 57.19 -41.75
CA LYS A 206 -12.86 56.82 -43.18
C LYS A 206 -12.01 57.78 -44.01
N ASP A 207 -11.76 58.96 -43.49
CA ASP A 207 -11.15 60.15 -44.09
C ASP A 207 -9.64 60.27 -43.83
N ILE A 208 -9.02 59.35 -43.07
CA ILE A 208 -7.59 59.43 -42.78
C ILE A 208 -6.72 59.02 -44.00
N PRO A 209 -5.57 59.69 -44.22
CA PRO A 209 -4.63 59.30 -45.26
C PRO A 209 -4.03 57.91 -44.93
N ASN A 210 -3.82 57.09 -45.97
CA ASN A 210 -3.29 55.72 -45.84
C ASN A 210 -4.06 54.85 -44.84
N ARG A 211 -5.40 54.96 -44.84
CA ARG A 211 -6.30 54.23 -43.93
C ARG A 211 -6.02 52.73 -43.85
N ARG A 212 -5.69 52.08 -44.97
CA ARG A 212 -5.37 50.65 -45.05
C ARG A 212 -4.16 50.30 -44.18
N ASP A 213 -3.06 51.00 -44.38
CA ASP A 213 -1.80 50.78 -43.65
C ASP A 213 -1.97 51.06 -42.16
N TYR A 214 -2.75 52.09 -41.81
CA TYR A 214 -3.09 52.39 -40.41
C TYR A 214 -3.92 51.28 -39.75
N ILE A 215 -4.89 50.69 -40.47
CA ILE A 215 -5.67 49.54 -39.95
C ILE A 215 -4.78 48.31 -39.78
N GLN A 216 -3.89 48.02 -40.75
CA GLN A 216 -2.94 46.91 -40.67
C GLN A 216 -2.00 47.06 -39.48
N GLU A 217 -1.44 48.25 -39.25
CA GLU A 217 -0.56 48.50 -38.10
C GLU A 217 -1.31 48.41 -36.77
N LYS A 218 -2.56 48.90 -36.69
CA LYS A 218 -3.41 48.67 -35.51
C LYS A 218 -3.68 47.18 -35.26
N MET A 219 -4.00 46.41 -36.30
CA MET A 219 -4.23 44.97 -36.19
C MET A 219 -2.97 44.23 -35.70
N ARG A 220 -1.79 44.58 -36.25
CA ARG A 220 -0.49 44.08 -35.79
C ARG A 220 -0.22 44.41 -34.34
N MET A 221 -0.45 45.64 -33.90
CA MET A 221 -0.27 46.03 -32.50
C MET A 221 -1.19 45.26 -31.55
N ILE A 222 -2.48 45.09 -31.89
CA ILE A 222 -3.42 44.32 -31.08
C ILE A 222 -2.99 42.85 -31.01
N ALA A 223 -2.52 42.27 -32.12
CA ALA A 223 -1.98 40.92 -32.15
C ALA A 223 -0.71 40.76 -31.31
N LEU A 224 0.21 41.72 -31.40
CA LEU A 224 1.43 41.75 -30.60
C LEU A 224 1.13 41.86 -29.11
N GLN A 225 0.22 42.77 -28.71
CA GLN A 225 -0.22 42.92 -27.33
C GLN A 225 -0.90 41.64 -26.80
N ASN A 226 -1.65 40.93 -27.64
CA ASN A 226 -2.21 39.63 -27.31
C ASN A 226 -1.14 38.53 -27.15
N ASN A 227 -0.13 38.49 -28.02
CA ASN A 227 1.00 37.56 -27.89
C ASN A 227 1.80 37.82 -26.60
N THR A 228 2.02 39.09 -26.25
CA THR A 228 2.65 39.48 -24.98
C THR A 228 1.78 39.06 -23.79
N MET A 229 0.45 39.28 -23.86
CA MET A 229 -0.48 38.85 -22.82
C MET A 229 -0.50 37.32 -22.66
N TRP A 230 -0.39 36.56 -23.75
CA TRP A 230 -0.21 35.12 -23.67
C TRP A 230 1.05 34.76 -22.89
N MET A 231 2.21 35.33 -23.21
CA MET A 231 3.45 35.04 -22.49
C MET A 231 3.36 35.40 -21.00
N LEU A 232 2.73 36.52 -20.65
CA LEU A 232 2.53 36.94 -19.26
C LEU A 232 1.57 36.04 -18.49
N THR A 233 0.53 35.54 -19.15
CA THR A 233 -0.51 34.71 -18.50
C THR A 233 -0.19 33.23 -18.52
N ALA A 234 0.62 32.74 -19.47
CA ALA A 234 0.90 31.31 -19.67
C ALA A 234 1.49 30.64 -18.43
N GLY A 235 2.39 31.31 -17.71
CA GLY A 235 3.03 30.79 -16.50
C GLY A 235 2.07 30.53 -15.33
N PHE A 236 0.94 31.25 -15.28
CA PHE A 236 -0.09 31.08 -14.26
C PHE A 236 -1.27 30.24 -14.78
N ALA A 237 -1.75 30.55 -15.98
CA ALA A 237 -2.88 29.91 -16.60
C ALA A 237 -2.66 28.42 -16.86
N THR A 238 -1.45 28.05 -17.31
CA THR A 238 -1.17 26.66 -17.68
C THR A 238 -1.24 25.76 -16.44
N PRO A 239 -0.55 26.04 -15.32
CA PRO A 239 -0.72 25.24 -14.09
C PRO A 239 -2.14 25.24 -13.55
N ILE A 240 -2.84 26.39 -13.56
CA ILE A 240 -4.21 26.49 -13.03
C ILE A 240 -5.19 25.62 -13.83
N MET A 241 -5.14 25.72 -15.15
CA MET A 241 -6.05 24.96 -16.01
C MET A 241 -5.68 23.47 -16.01
N SER A 242 -4.39 23.14 -15.91
CA SER A 242 -3.94 21.75 -15.78
C SER A 242 -4.46 21.13 -14.50
N ALA A 243 -4.38 21.87 -13.39
CA ALA A 243 -4.95 21.49 -12.10
C ALA A 243 -6.46 21.21 -12.20
N LEU A 244 -7.22 22.09 -12.84
CA LEU A 244 -8.67 21.90 -13.04
C LEU A 244 -8.99 20.67 -13.90
N ILE A 245 -8.26 20.48 -15.00
CA ILE A 245 -8.42 19.31 -15.88
C ILE A 245 -8.08 18.02 -15.10
N CYS A 246 -6.95 17.98 -14.38
CA CYS A 246 -6.56 16.83 -13.57
C CYS A 246 -7.62 16.48 -12.51
N ASN A 247 -8.13 17.47 -11.78
CA ASN A 247 -9.17 17.25 -10.77
C ASN A 247 -10.46 16.70 -11.42
N GLY A 248 -10.88 17.26 -12.56
CA GLY A 248 -12.04 16.75 -13.31
C GLY A 248 -11.86 15.34 -13.88
N LEU A 249 -10.63 14.96 -14.25
CA LEU A 249 -10.31 13.66 -14.82
C LEU A 249 -10.01 12.57 -13.77
N GLU A 250 -9.67 12.93 -12.53
CA GLU A 250 -9.30 11.98 -11.48
C GLU A 250 -10.36 10.88 -11.28
N GLY A 251 -11.64 11.27 -11.15
CA GLY A 251 -12.75 10.33 -10.97
C GLY A 251 -12.93 9.36 -12.16
N PRO A 252 -13.10 9.86 -13.40
CA PRO A 252 -13.18 9.02 -14.60
C PRO A 252 -11.96 8.11 -14.81
N VAL A 253 -10.74 8.63 -14.62
CA VAL A 253 -9.50 7.86 -14.78
C VAL A 253 -9.43 6.74 -13.75
N THR A 254 -9.80 7.01 -12.50
CA THR A 254 -9.85 6.00 -11.43
C THR A 254 -10.82 4.87 -11.80
N LYS A 255 -12.04 5.20 -12.25
CA LYS A 255 -13.05 4.19 -12.66
C LYS A 255 -12.58 3.33 -13.84
N LEU A 256 -11.95 3.94 -14.85
CA LEU A 256 -11.42 3.22 -16.00
C LEU A 256 -10.26 2.30 -15.60
N LEU A 257 -9.34 2.80 -14.76
CA LEU A 257 -8.19 2.05 -14.29
C LEU A 257 -8.63 0.88 -13.40
N ASP A 258 -9.64 1.06 -12.55
CA ASP A 258 -10.22 -0.02 -11.75
C ASP A 258 -10.79 -1.12 -12.62
N LYS A 259 -11.59 -0.76 -13.64
CA LYS A 259 -12.13 -1.74 -14.59
C LYS A 259 -11.03 -2.49 -15.33
N TYR A 260 -9.97 -1.78 -15.73
CA TYR A 260 -8.82 -2.39 -16.40
C TYR A 260 -8.03 -3.33 -15.47
N ASN A 261 -7.68 -2.88 -14.27
CA ASN A 261 -6.94 -3.65 -13.28
C ASN A 261 -7.75 -4.86 -12.81
N SER A 262 -9.05 -4.69 -12.61
CA SER A 262 -9.99 -5.76 -12.27
C SER A 262 -9.98 -6.85 -13.35
N LYS A 263 -10.14 -6.48 -14.64
CA LYS A 263 -10.03 -7.43 -15.76
C LYS A 263 -8.64 -8.05 -15.90
N LYS A 264 -7.58 -7.29 -15.60
CA LYS A 264 -6.21 -7.81 -15.62
C LYS A 264 -6.02 -8.88 -14.54
N ALA A 265 -6.54 -8.64 -13.34
CA ALA A 265 -6.52 -9.62 -12.26
C ALA A 265 -7.35 -10.86 -12.63
N ASP A 266 -8.55 -10.72 -13.20
CA ASP A 266 -9.34 -11.88 -13.64
C ASP A 266 -8.57 -12.75 -14.65
N ARG A 267 -7.86 -12.12 -15.60
CA ARG A 267 -6.98 -12.84 -16.55
C ARG A 267 -5.82 -13.57 -15.88
N MET A 268 -5.37 -13.14 -14.69
CA MET A 268 -4.32 -13.86 -13.94
C MET A 268 -4.80 -15.22 -13.46
N LEU A 269 -6.09 -15.38 -13.12
CA LEU A 269 -6.64 -16.68 -12.74
C LEU A 269 -6.91 -17.55 -13.96
N VAL A 270 -7.49 -16.98 -15.01
CA VAL A 270 -7.79 -17.72 -16.27
C VAL A 270 -6.52 -18.24 -16.95
N HIS A 271 -5.44 -17.45 -16.94
CA HIS A 271 -4.15 -17.83 -17.53
C HIS A 271 -3.06 -18.04 -16.47
N PHE A 272 -3.42 -18.68 -15.36
CA PHE A 272 -2.58 -18.82 -14.17
C PHE A 272 -1.17 -19.36 -14.46
N THR A 273 -1.05 -20.39 -15.29
CA THR A 273 0.25 -20.99 -15.66
C THR A 273 1.15 -19.99 -16.36
N ASN A 274 0.66 -19.29 -17.38
CA ASN A 274 1.43 -18.29 -18.13
C ASN A 274 1.94 -17.16 -17.23
N TYR A 275 1.10 -16.70 -16.29
CA TYR A 275 1.50 -15.69 -15.30
C TYR A 275 2.50 -16.24 -14.28
N THR A 276 2.36 -17.50 -13.89
CA THR A 276 3.31 -18.17 -12.99
C THR A 276 4.69 -18.29 -13.62
N ASP A 277 4.76 -18.71 -14.89
CA ASP A 277 6.01 -18.85 -15.62
C ASP A 277 6.74 -17.50 -15.77
N ALA A 278 5.98 -16.43 -16.00
CA ALA A 278 6.54 -15.07 -16.06
C ALA A 278 7.08 -14.56 -14.71
N GLU A 279 6.59 -15.06 -13.58
CA GLU A 279 7.04 -14.69 -12.24
C GLU A 279 8.18 -15.58 -11.72
N LYS A 280 8.46 -16.70 -12.39
CA LYS A 280 9.49 -17.66 -12.01
C LYS A 280 10.88 -17.02 -12.10
N ASN A 281 11.61 -17.05 -11.00
CA ASN A 281 12.97 -16.51 -10.90
C ASN A 281 13.85 -17.49 -10.14
N ASN A 282 15.03 -17.78 -10.71
CA ASN A 282 16.03 -18.68 -10.15
C ASN A 282 16.77 -18.13 -8.92
N LYS A 283 16.22 -17.14 -8.20
CA LYS A 283 16.88 -16.54 -7.02
C LYS A 283 17.12 -17.56 -5.91
N ILE A 284 16.10 -18.35 -5.54
CA ILE A 284 16.21 -19.41 -4.53
C ILE A 284 17.23 -20.46 -4.98
N LEU A 285 17.09 -20.95 -6.22
CA LEU A 285 18.01 -21.94 -6.79
C LEU A 285 19.47 -21.46 -6.80
N LYS A 286 19.73 -20.21 -7.21
CA LYS A 286 21.07 -19.60 -7.20
C LYS A 286 21.62 -19.49 -5.78
N SER A 287 20.82 -19.04 -4.83
CA SER A 287 21.22 -18.92 -3.42
C SER A 287 21.55 -20.28 -2.81
N VAL A 288 20.72 -21.31 -3.05
CA VAL A 288 20.97 -22.67 -2.57
C VAL A 288 22.21 -23.27 -3.22
N ASN A 289 22.39 -23.13 -4.55
CA ASN A 289 23.59 -23.63 -5.22
C ASN A 289 24.87 -22.96 -4.69
N SER A 290 24.85 -21.64 -4.47
CA SER A 290 25.99 -20.94 -3.88
C SER A 290 26.31 -21.42 -2.47
N LEU A 291 25.29 -21.73 -1.65
CA LEU A 291 25.50 -22.31 -0.33
C LEU A 291 26.03 -23.75 -0.41
N ILE A 292 25.56 -24.54 -1.37
CA ILE A 292 26.11 -25.87 -1.64
C ILE A 292 27.60 -25.77 -1.97
N ASP A 293 28.01 -24.84 -2.84
CA ASP A 293 29.43 -24.66 -3.18
C ASP A 293 30.29 -24.28 -1.96
N ILE A 294 29.73 -23.51 -1.02
CA ILE A 294 30.41 -23.11 0.22
C ILE A 294 30.52 -24.26 1.22
N TYR A 295 29.48 -25.09 1.34
CA TYR A 295 29.34 -26.09 2.39
C TYR A 295 29.52 -27.54 1.93
N LYS A 296 29.76 -27.76 0.64
CA LYS A 296 30.01 -29.09 0.07
C LYS A 296 31.07 -29.84 0.86
N ASP A 297 30.76 -31.08 1.21
CA ASP A 297 31.60 -32.02 1.96
C ASP A 297 32.01 -31.54 3.37
N LYS A 298 31.47 -30.41 3.85
CA LYS A 298 31.66 -29.93 5.23
C LYS A 298 30.65 -30.57 6.18
N PRO A 299 30.96 -30.64 7.48
CA PRO A 299 30.03 -31.17 8.47
C PRO A 299 28.75 -30.31 8.58
N VAL A 300 27.60 -30.98 8.65
CA VAL A 300 26.30 -30.34 8.85
C VAL A 300 26.25 -29.73 10.25
N ASN A 301 25.98 -28.43 10.34
CA ASN A 301 25.81 -27.72 11.61
C ASN A 301 24.59 -26.76 11.55
N GLU A 302 24.20 -26.24 12.71
CA GLU A 302 23.03 -25.37 12.85
C GLU A 302 23.12 -24.11 11.96
N LYS A 303 24.31 -23.51 11.84
CA LYS A 303 24.52 -22.31 11.01
C LYS A 303 24.31 -22.59 9.51
N MET A 304 24.75 -23.75 9.05
CA MET A 304 24.52 -24.20 7.69
C MET A 304 23.03 -24.43 7.43
N ILE A 305 22.34 -25.12 8.35
CA ILE A 305 20.89 -25.37 8.27
C ILE A 305 20.12 -24.05 8.22
N GLU A 306 20.45 -23.09 9.09
CA GLU A 306 19.83 -21.77 9.11
C GLU A 306 20.05 -21.02 7.79
N SER A 307 21.25 -21.11 7.20
CA SER A 307 21.55 -20.49 5.91
C SER A 307 20.70 -21.09 4.78
N PHE A 308 20.55 -22.41 4.74
CA PHE A 308 19.70 -23.08 3.75
C PHE A 308 18.21 -22.80 3.98
N ALA A 309 17.75 -22.79 5.24
CA ALA A 309 16.36 -22.46 5.56
C ALA A 309 15.99 -21.04 5.10
N ASN A 310 16.87 -20.06 5.37
CA ASN A 310 16.70 -18.69 4.89
C ASN A 310 16.72 -18.59 3.37
N ALA A 311 17.59 -19.35 2.69
CA ALA A 311 17.66 -19.36 1.22
C ALA A 311 16.43 -20.00 0.57
N LEU A 312 15.90 -21.08 1.14
CA LEU A 312 14.68 -21.76 0.68
C LEU A 312 13.41 -20.95 0.98
N GLY A 313 13.40 -20.23 2.10
CA GLY A 313 12.28 -19.39 2.55
C GLY A 313 12.33 -17.94 2.08
N VAL A 314 13.12 -17.60 1.04
CA VAL A 314 13.17 -16.23 0.49
C VAL A 314 11.76 -15.76 0.12
N GLN A 315 11.35 -14.60 0.66
CA GLN A 315 10.01 -14.01 0.50
C GLN A 315 8.87 -14.81 1.14
N ARG A 316 9.18 -15.64 2.13
CA ARG A 316 8.21 -16.28 3.02
C ARG A 316 8.25 -15.62 4.39
N ASP A 317 7.20 -15.85 5.16
CA ASP A 317 7.10 -15.42 6.55
C ASP A 317 8.05 -16.23 7.44
N MET A 318 8.27 -15.71 8.65
CA MET A 318 9.20 -16.31 9.61
C MET A 318 8.78 -17.72 10.06
N LEU A 319 7.46 -18.00 10.15
CA LEU A 319 6.98 -19.31 10.58
C LEU A 319 7.28 -20.37 9.53
N THR A 320 7.10 -20.04 8.25
CA THR A 320 7.51 -20.90 7.14
C THR A 320 9.02 -21.18 7.17
N VAL A 321 9.86 -20.18 7.44
CA VAL A 321 11.33 -20.36 7.55
C VAL A 321 11.69 -21.26 8.72
N GLU A 322 11.08 -21.06 9.89
CA GLU A 322 11.31 -21.91 11.06
C GLU A 322 10.84 -23.36 10.84
N ALA A 323 9.73 -23.55 10.12
CA ALA A 323 9.25 -24.86 9.72
C ALA A 323 10.25 -25.57 8.80
N ILE A 324 10.79 -24.86 7.79
CA ILE A 324 11.87 -25.39 6.93
C ILE A 324 13.09 -25.75 7.77
N LYS A 325 13.53 -24.86 8.67
CA LYS A 325 14.69 -25.08 9.54
C LYS A 325 14.52 -26.33 10.39
N LYS A 326 13.35 -26.51 11.00
CA LYS A 326 13.01 -27.69 11.81
C LYS A 326 13.07 -28.98 11.00
N ASP A 327 12.48 -29.01 9.82
CA ASP A 327 12.53 -30.20 8.97
C ASP A 327 13.93 -30.50 8.45
N LEU A 328 14.68 -29.48 7.99
CA LEU A 328 16.06 -29.65 7.54
C LEU A 328 16.95 -30.18 8.67
N LYS A 329 16.75 -29.70 9.90
CA LYS A 329 17.46 -30.21 11.07
C LYS A 329 17.16 -31.69 11.28
N ASN A 330 15.90 -32.09 11.27
CA ASN A 330 15.52 -33.49 11.47
C ASN A 330 15.99 -34.42 10.33
N ILE A 331 16.07 -33.91 9.10
CA ILE A 331 16.46 -34.70 7.92
C ILE A 331 17.99 -34.80 7.79
N LEU A 332 18.71 -33.70 8.01
CA LEU A 332 20.16 -33.63 7.81
C LEU A 332 20.96 -34.03 9.06
N ILE A 333 20.33 -33.92 10.24
CA ILE A 333 20.89 -34.32 11.54
C ILE A 333 19.98 -35.41 12.14
N PRO A 334 20.26 -36.70 11.89
CA PRO A 334 19.53 -37.80 12.49
C PRO A 334 19.81 -37.90 14.01
N GLU A 335 18.86 -38.47 14.75
CA GLU A 335 18.98 -38.65 16.21
C GLU A 335 20.17 -39.54 16.61
N ASN A 336 20.56 -40.47 15.73
CA ASN A 336 21.74 -41.33 15.89
C ASN A 336 22.93 -40.75 15.13
N MET A 337 23.36 -39.53 15.51
CA MET A 337 24.57 -38.94 14.94
C MET A 337 25.78 -39.85 15.15
N THR A 338 26.54 -40.07 14.08
CA THR A 338 27.84 -40.71 14.14
C THR A 338 28.97 -39.67 14.09
N TYR A 339 30.07 -39.97 14.76
CA TYR A 339 31.24 -39.11 14.92
C TYR A 339 32.46 -39.85 14.42
N HIS A 340 33.28 -39.19 13.60
CA HIS A 340 34.52 -39.78 13.15
C HIS A 340 35.61 -39.53 14.20
N VAL A 341 36.26 -40.59 14.67
CA VAL A 341 37.38 -40.46 15.61
C VAL A 341 38.67 -40.97 14.96
N PRO A 342 39.57 -40.06 14.58
CA PRO A 342 40.86 -40.46 14.03
C PRO A 342 41.82 -40.90 15.15
N ARG A 343 42.77 -41.77 14.78
CA ARG A 343 43.73 -42.40 15.72
C ARG A 343 44.63 -41.39 16.45
N ASP A 344 44.77 -40.18 15.92
CA ASP A 344 45.54 -39.06 16.46
C ASP A 344 44.75 -38.17 17.44
N ILE A 345 43.50 -38.51 17.79
CA ILE A 345 42.69 -37.71 18.73
C ILE A 345 43.09 -37.86 20.20
N VAL A 346 43.81 -38.95 20.54
CA VAL A 346 44.14 -39.32 21.92
C VAL A 346 44.89 -38.21 22.66
N PRO A 347 45.93 -37.58 22.08
CA PRO A 347 46.60 -36.43 22.69
C PRO A 347 45.65 -35.25 22.96
N ASP A 348 44.69 -34.99 22.08
CA ASP A 348 43.72 -33.89 22.24
C ASP A 348 42.73 -34.17 23.37
N VAL A 349 42.31 -35.43 23.55
CA VAL A 349 41.46 -35.86 24.68
C VAL A 349 42.19 -35.65 26.00
N ILE A 350 43.44 -36.09 26.09
CA ILE A 350 44.29 -35.94 27.28
C ILE A 350 44.54 -34.46 27.56
N LYS A 351 44.88 -33.67 26.53
CA LYS A 351 45.10 -32.23 26.65
C LYS A 351 43.86 -31.50 27.16
N SER A 352 42.68 -31.78 26.60
CA SER A 352 41.41 -31.17 27.02
C SER A 352 41.08 -31.49 28.48
N ALA A 353 41.28 -32.74 28.90
CA ALA A 353 41.09 -33.16 30.29
C ALA A 353 42.09 -32.47 31.24
N ARG A 354 43.36 -32.38 30.86
CA ARG A 354 44.41 -31.68 31.62
C ARG A 354 44.08 -30.20 31.80
N GLU A 355 43.72 -29.51 30.72
CA GLU A 355 43.32 -28.08 30.77
C GLU A 355 42.08 -27.84 31.64
N ALA A 356 41.15 -28.80 31.70
CA ALA A 356 39.97 -28.70 32.56
C ALA A 356 40.34 -28.86 34.04
N LEU A 357 41.21 -29.81 34.38
CA LEU A 357 41.66 -30.05 35.75
C LEU A 357 42.57 -28.93 36.28
N LEU A 358 43.48 -28.39 35.45
CA LEU A 358 44.36 -27.27 35.83
C LEU A 358 43.63 -25.98 36.22
N LYS A 359 42.32 -25.87 35.92
CA LYS A 359 41.50 -24.75 36.38
C LYS A 359 41.11 -24.84 37.86
N GLN A 360 41.22 -26.01 38.46
CA GLN A 360 40.74 -26.30 39.81
C GLN A 360 41.80 -26.95 40.71
N PHE A 361 42.80 -27.61 40.12
CA PHE A 361 43.83 -28.37 40.82
C PHE A 361 45.22 -27.89 40.42
N ASP A 362 46.20 -28.11 41.30
CA ASP A 362 47.59 -27.71 41.07
C ASP A 362 48.26 -28.56 39.99
N GLU A 363 49.24 -27.97 39.32
CA GLU A 363 49.92 -28.61 38.18
C GLU A 363 50.68 -29.89 38.57
N SER A 364 51.19 -29.97 39.81
CA SER A 364 51.90 -31.16 40.30
C SER A 364 50.94 -32.34 40.38
N LEU A 365 49.80 -32.16 41.04
CA LEU A 365 48.76 -33.18 41.17
C LEU A 365 48.20 -33.60 39.81
N VAL A 366 47.89 -32.63 38.93
CA VAL A 366 47.35 -32.94 37.60
C VAL A 366 48.34 -33.75 36.76
N ASN A 367 49.64 -33.45 36.82
CA ASN A 367 50.64 -34.19 36.06
C ASN A 367 50.79 -35.65 36.51
N GLU A 368 50.61 -35.93 37.80
CA GLU A 368 50.69 -37.31 38.33
C GLU A 368 49.41 -38.12 38.08
N LEU A 369 48.24 -37.45 38.05
CA LEU A 369 46.96 -38.11 37.82
C LEU A 369 46.63 -38.35 36.35
N MET A 370 47.15 -37.52 35.45
CA MET A 370 46.81 -37.62 34.03
C MET A 370 47.42 -38.89 33.40
N PRO A 371 46.62 -39.68 32.67
CA PRO A 371 47.15 -40.80 31.89
C PRO A 371 47.98 -40.30 30.71
N ASP A 372 48.99 -41.08 30.33
CA ASP A 372 49.75 -40.83 29.11
C ASP A 372 49.05 -41.41 27.86
N ASP A 373 49.53 -41.03 26.68
CA ASP A 373 48.97 -41.46 25.39
C ASP A 373 48.95 -42.99 25.25
N LYS A 374 49.98 -43.69 25.76
CA LYS A 374 50.11 -45.14 25.67
C LYS A 374 49.13 -45.84 26.60
N GLU A 375 48.92 -45.32 27.81
CA GLU A 375 47.98 -45.84 28.80
C GLU A 375 46.54 -45.73 28.32
N LEU A 376 46.15 -44.56 27.78
CA LEU A 376 44.81 -44.38 27.24
C LEU A 376 44.61 -45.25 25.98
N LEU A 377 45.60 -45.32 25.08
CA LEU A 377 45.55 -46.21 23.91
C LEU A 377 45.43 -47.68 24.33
N ALA A 378 46.26 -48.15 25.26
CA ALA A 378 46.22 -49.54 25.74
C ALA A 378 44.89 -49.88 26.41
N ARG A 379 44.30 -48.94 27.16
CA ARG A 379 42.97 -49.12 27.77
C ARG A 379 41.88 -49.28 26.72
N LEU A 380 41.88 -48.42 25.71
CA LEU A 380 40.96 -48.50 24.58
C LEU A 380 41.17 -49.78 23.74
N GLN A 381 42.33 -50.42 23.87
CA GLN A 381 42.71 -51.67 23.19
C GLN A 381 42.55 -52.96 24.02
N SER A 382 42.12 -52.88 25.29
CA SER A 382 42.17 -54.05 26.20
C SER A 382 41.01 -55.06 26.03
N ASP A 383 41.34 -56.38 25.97
CA ASP A 383 40.39 -57.48 25.73
C ASP A 383 39.29 -57.67 26.80
N ASN A 384 39.56 -57.30 28.06
CA ASN A 384 38.57 -57.43 29.16
C ASN A 384 37.38 -56.47 29.02
N ILE A 385 37.55 -55.39 28.25
CA ILE A 385 36.49 -54.43 27.92
C ILE A 385 35.62 -54.95 26.75
N ILE A 386 36.16 -55.87 25.95
CA ILE A 386 35.49 -56.52 24.81
C ILE A 386 34.50 -57.59 25.29
N LYS A 387 34.86 -58.39 26.30
CA LYS A 387 33.97 -59.43 26.88
C LYS A 387 32.78 -58.90 27.69
N LYS A 388 32.84 -57.72 28.31
CA LYS A 388 31.67 -57.10 28.98
C LYS A 388 30.61 -56.54 28.01
N CYS A 389 30.90 -56.55 26.70
CA CYS A 389 29.99 -56.07 25.66
C CYS A 389 29.21 -57.21 24.96
N SER A 390 29.45 -58.48 25.31
CA SER A 390 29.05 -59.64 24.52
C SER A 390 27.82 -60.41 25.02
N ASP A 391 26.76 -59.74 25.46
CA ASP A 391 25.44 -60.40 25.48
C ASP A 391 24.74 -60.31 24.10
N LYS A 392 25.28 -59.51 23.15
CA LYS A 392 24.71 -59.34 21.80
C LYS A 392 25.71 -59.09 20.65
N PHE A 393 27.02 -59.31 20.82
CA PHE A 393 27.99 -59.12 19.73
C PHE A 393 28.80 -60.40 19.49
N ASP A 394 28.83 -60.83 18.22
CA ASP A 394 29.52 -62.01 17.70
C ASP A 394 31.05 -61.92 17.91
N GLU A 395 31.68 -63.06 18.20
CA GLU A 395 33.08 -63.23 18.67
C GLU A 395 34.14 -62.73 17.66
N ASN A 396 33.72 -62.32 16.45
CA ASN A 396 34.59 -61.83 15.38
C ASN A 396 34.74 -60.30 15.31
N HIS A 397 34.14 -59.51 16.20
CA HIS A 397 34.17 -58.04 16.13
C HIS A 397 34.90 -57.40 17.31
N CYS A 398 36.23 -57.27 17.18
CA CYS A 398 37.09 -56.61 18.14
C CYS A 398 36.87 -55.08 18.12
N ARG A 399 36.64 -54.46 19.30
CA ARG A 399 36.21 -53.05 19.49
C ARG A 399 37.13 -51.99 18.85
N ILE A 400 38.37 -52.31 18.52
CA ILE A 400 39.41 -51.35 18.11
C ILE A 400 39.21 -50.87 16.67
N ASP A 401 38.92 -51.76 15.73
CA ASP A 401 38.71 -51.39 14.32
C ASP A 401 37.40 -50.62 14.12
N HIS A 402 36.45 -50.76 15.06
CA HIS A 402 35.19 -50.02 15.07
C HIS A 402 35.25 -48.64 15.78
N ILE A 403 36.28 -48.39 16.60
CA ILE A 403 36.42 -47.12 17.36
C ILE A 403 37.43 -46.16 16.71
N ILE A 404 38.48 -46.69 16.08
CA ILE A 404 39.67 -45.88 15.70
C ILE A 404 39.74 -45.55 14.19
N ASN A 405 38.80 -46.02 13.37
CA ASN A 405 38.68 -45.61 11.96
C ASN A 405 37.22 -45.58 11.45
N ASN A 406 36.24 -45.76 12.35
CA ASN A 406 34.82 -45.90 12.04
C ASN A 406 33.99 -44.85 12.81
N ASP A 407 32.70 -44.83 12.49
CA ASP A 407 31.68 -43.94 13.02
C ASP A 407 31.26 -44.30 14.46
N LEU A 408 31.51 -43.42 15.43
CA LEU A 408 31.06 -43.55 16.82
C LEU A 408 29.65 -42.97 17.01
N ASN A 409 28.75 -43.70 17.66
CA ASN A 409 27.48 -43.15 18.14
C ASN A 409 27.60 -42.56 19.56
N LYS A 410 26.52 -41.92 20.04
CA LYS A 410 26.50 -41.28 21.38
C LYS A 410 26.77 -42.26 22.54
N ASP A 411 26.30 -43.50 22.43
CA ASP A 411 26.52 -44.53 23.46
C ASP A 411 27.99 -44.96 23.54
N GLU A 412 28.67 -45.01 22.40
CA GLU A 412 30.10 -45.31 22.32
C GLU A 412 30.94 -44.17 22.91
N VAL A 413 30.57 -42.91 22.68
CA VAL A 413 31.22 -41.75 23.33
C VAL A 413 31.05 -41.78 24.85
N ILE A 414 29.86 -42.15 25.35
CA ILE A 414 29.61 -42.33 26.79
C ILE A 414 30.50 -43.44 27.36
N ARG A 415 30.67 -44.55 26.63
CA ARG A 415 31.54 -45.66 27.04
C ARG A 415 33.01 -45.25 27.10
N ILE A 416 33.53 -44.57 26.08
CA ILE A 416 34.91 -44.08 26.06
C ILE A 416 35.15 -43.08 27.21
N SER A 417 34.19 -42.19 27.46
CA SER A 417 34.28 -41.25 28.59
C SER A 417 34.31 -41.96 29.95
N ARG A 418 33.59 -43.08 30.10
CA ARG A 418 33.62 -43.93 31.30
C ARG A 418 34.94 -44.71 31.43
N ASP A 419 35.52 -45.13 30.31
CA ASP A 419 36.82 -45.81 30.31
C ASP A 419 37.92 -44.84 30.78
N PHE A 420 37.85 -43.56 30.36
CA PHE A 420 38.72 -42.50 30.87
C PHE A 420 38.48 -42.21 32.37
N ASP A 421 37.22 -42.12 32.81
CA ASP A 421 36.86 -41.97 34.24
C ASP A 421 37.47 -43.10 35.10
N THR A 422 37.44 -44.32 34.58
CA THR A 422 37.99 -45.49 35.29
C THR A 422 39.51 -45.41 35.38
N LEU A 423 40.19 -45.00 34.30
CA LEU A 423 41.64 -44.80 34.28
C LEU A 423 42.06 -43.71 35.28
N MET A 424 41.29 -42.62 35.38
CA MET A 424 41.50 -41.58 36.39
C MET A 424 41.34 -42.12 37.81
N ARG A 425 40.35 -42.99 38.08
CA ARG A 425 40.20 -43.63 39.39
C ARG A 425 41.37 -44.54 39.75
N GLU A 426 41.91 -45.28 38.77
CA GLU A 426 43.09 -46.12 38.95
C GLU A 426 44.33 -45.26 39.30
N LYS A 427 44.52 -44.13 38.61
CA LYS A 427 45.58 -43.15 38.91
C LYS A 427 45.45 -42.50 40.27
N ILE A 428 44.24 -42.10 40.66
CA ILE A 428 43.93 -41.55 41.98
C ILE A 428 44.26 -42.57 43.08
N LYS A 429 43.89 -43.84 42.89
CA LYS A 429 44.18 -44.90 43.86
C LYS A 429 45.70 -45.08 44.02
N HIS A 430 46.42 -45.14 42.91
CA HIS A 430 47.88 -45.28 42.93
C HIS A 430 48.57 -44.07 43.57
N TYR A 431 48.12 -42.85 43.29
CA TYR A 431 48.60 -41.63 43.93
C TYR A 431 48.41 -41.69 45.45
N ASN A 432 47.23 -42.10 45.93
CA ASN A 432 46.95 -42.23 47.37
C ASN A 432 47.79 -43.34 48.04
N GLU A 433 48.17 -44.39 47.31
CA GLU A 433 49.07 -45.45 47.81
C GLU A 433 50.53 -44.96 47.95
N ILE A 434 50.99 -44.11 47.03
CA ILE A 434 52.36 -43.56 47.02
C ILE A 434 52.50 -42.36 47.97
N HIS A 435 51.44 -41.55 48.11
CA HIS A 435 51.40 -40.33 48.91
C HIS A 435 50.34 -40.40 50.01
N PRO A 436 50.46 -41.32 50.98
CA PRO A 436 49.46 -41.47 52.05
C PRO A 436 49.29 -40.19 52.88
N GLU A 437 50.33 -39.38 53.01
CA GLU A 437 50.31 -38.09 53.72
C GLU A 437 49.62 -36.94 52.94
N LYS A 438 49.35 -37.13 51.64
CA LYS A 438 48.61 -36.20 50.77
C LYS A 438 47.46 -36.90 50.05
N ALA A 439 46.92 -37.96 50.65
CA ALA A 439 45.86 -38.73 50.04
C ALA A 439 44.65 -37.83 49.73
N LEU A 440 44.12 -37.96 48.52
CA LEU A 440 42.93 -37.24 48.06
C LEU A 440 41.71 -37.70 48.85
N ASP A 441 40.93 -36.73 49.33
CA ASP A 441 39.72 -36.98 50.10
C ASP A 441 38.67 -37.69 49.23
N ALA A 442 38.16 -38.82 49.74
CA ALA A 442 37.20 -39.66 49.02
C ALA A 442 35.81 -39.01 48.86
N GLU A 443 35.44 -38.08 49.74
CA GLU A 443 34.16 -37.37 49.74
C GLU A 443 34.25 -35.99 49.05
N VAL A 444 35.44 -35.39 48.98
CA VAL A 444 35.63 -34.02 48.45
C VAL A 444 36.43 -33.99 47.15
N ASP A 445 37.68 -34.45 47.16
CA ASP A 445 38.61 -34.27 46.04
C ASP A 445 38.32 -35.23 44.89
N ILE A 446 38.10 -36.51 45.19
CA ILE A 446 37.82 -37.54 44.17
C ILE A 446 36.54 -37.22 43.40
N PRO A 447 35.39 -36.87 44.04
CA PRO A 447 34.19 -36.48 43.32
C PRO A 447 34.37 -35.20 42.50
N ALA A 448 35.17 -34.23 42.98
CA ALA A 448 35.42 -32.99 42.25
C ALA A 448 36.22 -33.22 40.97
N ILE A 449 37.29 -34.03 41.03
CA ILE A 449 38.12 -34.40 39.86
C ILE A 449 37.25 -35.10 38.80
N LEU A 450 36.49 -36.11 39.21
CA LEU A 450 35.69 -36.92 38.29
C LEU A 450 34.52 -36.13 37.69
N LYS A 451 33.87 -35.25 38.48
CA LYS A 451 32.83 -34.35 37.98
C LYS A 451 33.38 -33.35 36.95
N THR A 452 34.61 -32.88 37.13
CA THR A 452 35.28 -32.01 36.15
C THR A 452 35.56 -32.74 34.83
N ILE A 453 35.87 -34.04 34.87
CA ILE A 453 36.05 -34.87 33.67
C ILE A 453 34.72 -35.25 33.00
N GLN A 454 33.67 -35.53 33.76
CA GLN A 454 32.36 -35.93 33.23
C GLN A 454 31.55 -34.73 32.70
N GLY A 455 31.71 -33.55 33.29
CA GLY A 455 30.90 -32.37 32.99
C GLY A 455 29.48 -32.43 33.55
N LYS A 456 28.67 -31.39 33.30
CA LYS A 456 27.25 -31.33 33.69
C LYS A 456 26.33 -32.09 32.72
N THR A 457 26.70 -32.06 31.45
CA THR A 457 26.13 -32.85 30.34
C THR A 457 27.27 -33.54 29.60
N LEU A 458 26.96 -34.59 28.82
CA LEU A 458 27.96 -35.31 28.02
C LEU A 458 28.78 -34.35 27.16
N GLU A 459 28.13 -33.40 26.49
CA GLU A 459 28.75 -32.45 25.58
C GLU A 459 29.67 -31.42 26.30
N SER A 460 29.51 -31.29 27.62
CA SER A 460 30.31 -30.36 28.45
C SER A 460 31.55 -31.01 29.08
N GLY A 461 31.63 -32.35 29.10
CA GLY A 461 32.79 -33.05 29.64
C GLY A 461 34.01 -32.90 28.71
N PRO A 462 35.21 -32.60 29.23
CA PRO A 462 36.41 -32.36 28.41
C PRO A 462 36.77 -33.50 27.46
N VAL A 463 36.52 -34.76 27.86
CA VAL A 463 36.79 -35.96 27.04
C VAL A 463 35.78 -36.09 25.91
N ALA A 464 34.49 -36.16 26.25
CA ALA A 464 33.41 -36.27 25.28
C ALA A 464 33.36 -35.10 24.30
N LYS A 465 33.67 -33.87 24.75
CA LYS A 465 33.73 -32.68 23.91
C LYS A 465 34.70 -32.82 22.74
N VAL A 466 35.86 -33.44 22.96
CA VAL A 466 36.85 -33.69 21.88
C VAL A 466 36.33 -34.75 20.93
N LEU A 467 35.78 -35.85 21.45
CA LEU A 467 35.23 -36.95 20.64
C LEU A 467 34.04 -36.52 19.78
N LEU A 468 33.23 -35.57 20.25
CA LEU A 468 32.07 -35.04 19.54
C LEU A 468 32.43 -33.91 18.55
N SER A 469 33.70 -33.56 18.41
CA SER A 469 34.14 -32.39 17.62
C SER A 469 34.10 -32.61 16.10
N MET A 470 34.02 -33.87 15.64
CA MET A 470 34.02 -34.25 14.22
C MET A 470 32.79 -35.09 13.85
N PRO A 471 31.60 -34.47 13.66
CA PRO A 471 30.42 -35.21 13.22
C PRO A 471 30.63 -35.78 11.80
N ASN A 472 30.26 -37.04 11.58
CA ASN A 472 30.46 -37.70 10.29
C ASN A 472 29.42 -37.26 9.23
N ASN A 473 28.29 -36.70 9.66
CA ASN A 473 27.29 -36.14 8.76
C ASN A 473 27.82 -34.94 7.97
N LYS A 474 28.18 -35.18 6.71
CA LYS A 474 28.62 -34.16 5.75
C LYS A 474 27.51 -33.80 4.78
N LEU A 475 27.62 -32.62 4.17
CA LEU A 475 26.77 -32.23 3.04
C LEU A 475 27.14 -33.02 1.76
N ASN A 476 26.79 -34.30 1.73
CA ASN A 476 27.07 -35.22 0.64
C ASN A 476 26.18 -34.99 -0.60
N THR A 477 26.44 -35.73 -1.70
CA THR A 477 25.69 -35.59 -2.96
C THR A 477 24.17 -35.77 -2.79
N SER A 478 23.74 -36.71 -1.95
CA SER A 478 22.33 -36.97 -1.70
C SER A 478 21.65 -35.79 -0.99
N ALA A 479 22.29 -35.22 0.05
CA ALA A 479 21.83 -34.02 0.74
C ALA A 479 21.83 -32.78 -0.18
N GLN A 480 22.82 -32.65 -1.07
CA GLN A 480 22.84 -31.59 -2.09
C GLN A 480 21.68 -31.75 -3.09
N GLY A 481 21.38 -32.98 -3.50
CA GLY A 481 20.23 -33.32 -4.35
C GLY A 481 18.90 -32.95 -3.70
N LEU A 482 18.72 -33.30 -2.42
CA LEU A 482 17.58 -32.89 -1.61
C LEU A 482 17.40 -31.36 -1.59
N LEU A 483 18.47 -30.61 -1.29
CA LEU A 483 18.41 -29.15 -1.23
C LEU A 483 18.07 -28.52 -2.59
N LYS A 484 18.60 -29.06 -3.69
CA LYS A 484 18.26 -28.62 -5.06
C LYS A 484 16.80 -28.93 -5.41
N TYR A 485 16.30 -30.11 -5.03
CA TYR A 485 14.89 -30.47 -5.21
C TYR A 485 13.98 -29.49 -4.45
N LEU A 486 14.27 -29.26 -3.16
CA LEU A 486 13.55 -28.29 -2.33
C LEU A 486 13.60 -26.88 -2.92
N ALA A 487 14.76 -26.45 -3.44
CA ALA A 487 14.90 -25.15 -4.09
C ALA A 487 13.98 -25.01 -5.31
N ASN A 488 13.82 -26.06 -6.12
CA ASN A 488 12.91 -26.06 -7.26
C ASN A 488 11.44 -26.00 -6.82
N VAL A 489 11.04 -26.83 -5.85
CA VAL A 489 9.68 -26.83 -5.28
C VAL A 489 9.33 -25.45 -4.72
N MET A 490 10.23 -24.86 -3.93
CA MET A 490 10.02 -23.54 -3.33
C MET A 490 10.06 -22.40 -4.35
N THR A 491 10.84 -22.54 -5.43
CA THR A 491 10.83 -21.59 -6.55
C THR A 491 9.48 -21.57 -7.25
N ASP A 492 8.93 -22.74 -7.58
CA ASP A 492 7.61 -22.88 -8.22
C ASP A 492 6.50 -22.36 -7.31
N PHE A 493 6.50 -22.80 -6.04
CA PHE A 493 5.53 -22.36 -5.05
C PHE A 493 5.57 -20.84 -4.84
N THR A 494 6.75 -20.22 -4.89
CA THR A 494 6.90 -18.75 -4.77
C THR A 494 6.39 -18.01 -5.99
N ALA A 495 6.59 -18.54 -7.19
CA ALA A 495 6.00 -17.97 -8.40
C ALA A 495 4.46 -18.03 -8.35
N GLN A 496 3.89 -19.19 -8.03
CA GLN A 496 2.44 -19.39 -7.91
C GLN A 496 1.83 -18.49 -6.83
N GLY A 497 2.44 -18.47 -5.65
CA GLY A 497 2.01 -17.61 -4.53
C GLY A 497 2.05 -16.12 -4.88
N ARG A 498 3.02 -15.66 -5.69
CA ARG A 498 3.06 -14.26 -6.17
C ARG A 498 1.89 -13.92 -7.08
N VAL A 499 1.46 -14.82 -7.95
CA VAL A 499 0.30 -14.59 -8.83
C VAL A 499 -0.97 -14.46 -7.99
N LEU A 500 -1.17 -15.38 -7.03
CA LEU A 500 -2.31 -15.33 -6.09
C LEU A 500 -2.29 -14.03 -5.26
N ASN A 501 -1.12 -13.64 -4.74
CA ASN A 501 -0.96 -12.38 -4.01
C ASN A 501 -1.25 -11.16 -4.89
N LYS A 502 -0.71 -11.10 -6.11
CA LYS A 502 -1.00 -9.99 -7.05
C LYS A 502 -2.48 -9.89 -7.36
N TYR A 503 -3.16 -11.01 -7.56
CA TYR A 503 -4.61 -11.04 -7.72
C TYR A 503 -5.31 -10.46 -6.48
N ALA A 504 -5.03 -11.01 -5.30
CA ALA A 504 -5.67 -10.63 -4.04
C ALA A 504 -5.45 -9.14 -3.70
N PHE A 505 -4.22 -8.64 -3.83
CA PHE A 505 -3.90 -7.24 -3.61
C PHE A 505 -4.56 -6.31 -4.64
N THR A 506 -4.67 -6.73 -5.90
CA THR A 506 -5.30 -5.89 -6.94
C THR A 506 -6.82 -5.76 -6.73
N LYS A 507 -7.48 -6.81 -6.24
CA LYS A 507 -8.93 -6.85 -6.05
C LYS A 507 -9.40 -6.39 -4.66
N PHE A 508 -8.62 -6.69 -3.60
CA PHE A 508 -9.00 -6.50 -2.20
C PHE A 508 -7.96 -5.70 -1.38
N GLY A 509 -6.85 -5.27 -1.99
CA GLY A 509 -5.83 -4.44 -1.36
C GLY A 509 -6.26 -3.01 -1.04
N ALA A 510 -5.40 -2.24 -0.36
CA ALA A 510 -5.70 -0.84 0.03
C ALA A 510 -5.82 0.15 -1.14
N THR A 511 -5.44 -0.26 -2.35
CA THR A 511 -5.52 0.55 -3.59
C THR A 511 -6.36 -0.14 -4.67
N SER A 512 -7.21 -1.08 -4.25
CA SER A 512 -8.00 -1.93 -5.11
C SER A 512 -9.34 -1.30 -5.53
N SER A 513 -10.05 -2.01 -6.41
CA SER A 513 -11.46 -1.74 -6.71
C SER A 513 -12.33 -1.66 -5.46
N LEU A 514 -12.06 -2.48 -4.43
CA LEU A 514 -12.79 -2.42 -3.16
C LEU A 514 -12.55 -1.09 -2.44
N ALA A 515 -11.31 -0.60 -2.39
CA ALA A 515 -10.99 0.68 -1.76
C ALA A 515 -11.61 1.87 -2.51
N ASN A 516 -11.67 1.81 -3.84
CA ASN A 516 -12.29 2.86 -4.64
C ASN A 516 -13.82 2.84 -4.57
N PHE A 517 -14.42 1.65 -4.47
CA PHE A 517 -15.83 1.52 -4.11
C PHE A 517 -16.09 2.14 -2.73
N TRP A 518 -15.27 1.80 -1.73
CA TRP A 518 -15.40 2.32 -0.37
C TRP A 518 -15.43 3.85 -0.34
N ASN A 519 -14.48 4.43 -1.06
CA ASN A 519 -14.35 5.85 -1.31
C ASN A 519 -15.60 6.51 -1.95
N ASP A 520 -16.29 5.83 -2.86
CA ASP A 520 -17.53 6.33 -3.49
C ASP A 520 -18.70 6.28 -2.50
N VAL A 521 -18.81 5.19 -1.75
CA VAL A 521 -19.91 5.03 -0.78
C VAL A 521 -19.75 5.96 0.41
N ASP A 522 -18.54 6.10 0.97
CA ASP A 522 -18.22 7.06 2.03
C ASP A 522 -18.67 8.49 1.64
N SER A 523 -18.35 8.91 0.42
CA SER A 523 -18.76 10.22 -0.09
C SER A 523 -20.27 10.35 -0.31
N SER A 524 -20.93 9.27 -0.73
CA SER A 524 -22.38 9.23 -0.91
C SER A 524 -23.11 9.26 0.43
N MET A 525 -22.53 8.65 1.46
CA MET A 525 -23.10 8.59 2.81
C MET A 525 -23.25 9.99 3.42
N LEU A 526 -22.26 10.88 3.25
CA LEU A 526 -22.36 12.27 3.67
C LEU A 526 -23.60 12.98 3.09
N LYS A 527 -23.89 12.72 1.81
CA LYS A 527 -25.07 13.29 1.14
C LYS A 527 -26.37 12.67 1.65
N ILE A 528 -26.38 11.35 1.87
CA ILE A 528 -27.55 10.61 2.37
C ILE A 528 -27.91 11.07 3.79
N LEU A 529 -26.92 11.29 4.65
CA LEU A 529 -27.09 11.79 6.02
C LEU A 529 -27.32 13.30 6.10
N GLY A 530 -27.27 14.02 4.97
CA GLY A 530 -27.55 15.45 4.91
C GLY A 530 -26.45 16.37 5.45
N PHE A 531 -25.17 16.01 5.27
CA PHE A 531 -24.04 16.92 5.56
C PHE A 531 -23.94 18.04 4.53
N SER A 532 -23.94 19.29 4.99
CA SER A 532 -23.77 20.48 4.18
C SER A 532 -22.28 20.84 3.99
N ASP A 533 -21.96 21.70 3.01
CA ASP A 533 -20.58 22.18 2.85
C ASP A 533 -20.08 23.00 4.06
N LYS A 534 -20.99 23.63 4.81
CA LYS A 534 -20.68 24.31 6.07
C LYS A 534 -20.29 23.30 7.14
N ASP A 535 -21.00 22.19 7.22
CA ASP A 535 -20.76 21.09 8.16
C ASP A 535 -19.37 20.50 7.91
N LEU A 536 -19.07 20.16 6.64
CA LEU A 536 -17.76 19.64 6.23
C LEU A 536 -16.63 20.62 6.56
N LYS A 537 -16.88 21.93 6.43
CA LYS A 537 -15.91 22.97 6.78
C LYS A 537 -15.58 22.97 8.28
N MET A 538 -16.53 22.63 9.14
CA MET A 538 -16.34 22.60 10.59
C MET A 538 -15.58 21.34 11.04
N ILE A 539 -15.96 20.17 10.53
CA ILE A 539 -15.47 18.89 11.08
C ILE A 539 -14.16 18.37 10.46
N ARG A 540 -13.72 18.92 9.31
CA ARG A 540 -12.56 18.38 8.57
C ARG A 540 -11.25 18.29 9.37
N HIS A 541 -11.01 19.19 10.31
CA HIS A 541 -9.73 19.25 11.03
C HIS A 541 -9.76 18.65 12.42
N ASP A 542 -10.95 18.32 12.93
CA ASP A 542 -11.11 17.82 14.27
C ASP A 542 -12.14 16.70 14.31
N ARG A 543 -11.63 15.48 14.47
CA ARG A 543 -12.42 14.27 14.64
C ARG A 543 -13.43 14.41 15.80
N LYS A 544 -13.08 15.14 16.88
CA LYS A 544 -13.95 15.31 18.04
C LYS A 544 -15.22 16.11 17.75
N LEU A 545 -15.22 16.91 16.68
CA LEU A 545 -16.41 17.65 16.25
C LEU A 545 -17.37 16.81 15.40
N VAL A 546 -16.92 15.65 14.91
CA VAL A 546 -17.72 14.77 14.06
C VAL A 546 -18.82 14.09 14.87
N THR A 547 -18.48 13.49 16.02
CA THR A 547 -19.43 12.71 16.82
C THR A 547 -20.67 13.52 17.24
N PRO A 548 -20.54 14.74 17.83
CA PRO A 548 -21.71 15.52 18.23
C PRO A 548 -22.59 15.91 17.03
N MET A 549 -21.98 16.25 15.89
CA MET A 549 -22.70 16.62 14.68
C MET A 549 -23.40 15.43 14.02
N LEU A 550 -22.72 14.29 13.94
CA LEU A 550 -23.28 13.05 13.42
C LEU A 550 -24.48 12.62 14.27
N ARG A 551 -24.32 12.66 15.58
CA ARG A 551 -25.38 12.39 16.54
C ARG A 551 -26.61 13.27 16.31
N GLU A 552 -26.43 14.59 16.22
CA GLU A 552 -27.53 15.54 15.98
C GLU A 552 -28.28 15.20 14.68
N LYS A 553 -27.56 14.85 13.62
CA LYS A 553 -28.17 14.46 12.34
C LYS A 553 -28.94 13.14 12.45
N LEU A 554 -28.42 12.14 13.16
CA LEU A 554 -29.12 10.87 13.35
C LEU A 554 -30.40 11.04 14.19
N GLU A 555 -30.36 11.85 15.25
CA GLU A 555 -31.55 12.17 16.05
C GLU A 555 -32.61 12.88 15.19
N ALA A 556 -32.20 13.83 14.35
CA ALA A 556 -33.09 14.54 13.42
C ALA A 556 -33.64 13.66 12.28
N ILE A 557 -32.90 12.63 11.85
CA ILE A 557 -33.39 11.64 10.87
C ILE A 557 -34.38 10.70 11.55
N ALA A 558 -34.03 10.19 12.73
CA ALA A 558 -34.81 9.22 13.49
C ALA A 558 -36.15 9.79 13.99
N SER A 559 -36.25 11.11 14.20
CA SER A 559 -37.48 11.79 14.61
C SER A 559 -38.58 11.83 13.55
N SER A 560 -38.28 11.49 12.28
CA SER A 560 -39.24 11.46 11.19
C SER A 560 -39.27 10.08 10.53
N GLU A 561 -40.40 9.38 10.61
CA GLU A 561 -40.56 8.05 10.02
C GLU A 561 -40.27 8.04 8.51
N GLN A 562 -40.77 9.05 7.79
CA GLN A 562 -40.53 9.21 6.36
C GLN A 562 -39.05 9.43 6.03
N LYS A 563 -38.38 10.37 6.73
CA LYS A 563 -36.95 10.63 6.48
C LYS A 563 -36.10 9.43 6.85
N TYR A 564 -36.41 8.77 7.96
CA TYR A 564 -35.75 7.54 8.38
C TYR A 564 -35.84 6.47 7.29
N ALA A 565 -37.04 6.16 6.81
CA ALA A 565 -37.25 5.15 5.78
C ALA A 565 -36.51 5.49 4.48
N GLU A 566 -36.51 6.77 4.07
CA GLU A 566 -35.78 7.25 2.89
C GLU A 566 -34.26 7.09 3.03
N VAL A 567 -33.70 7.46 4.19
CA VAL A 567 -32.27 7.34 4.48
C VAL A 567 -31.87 5.87 4.54
N MET A 568 -32.64 5.03 5.24
CA MET A 568 -32.38 3.60 5.38
C MET A 568 -32.41 2.89 4.01
N ASP A 569 -33.40 3.18 3.17
CA ASP A 569 -33.50 2.61 1.82
C ASP A 569 -32.31 3.03 0.93
N LYS A 570 -31.88 4.30 1.00
CA LYS A 570 -30.72 4.78 0.25
C LYS A 570 -29.40 4.14 0.71
N LEU A 571 -29.22 3.94 2.02
CA LEU A 571 -28.04 3.26 2.56
C LEU A 571 -28.02 1.79 2.12
N CYS A 572 -29.13 1.08 2.28
CA CYS A 572 -29.25 -0.31 1.86
C CYS A 572 -29.05 -0.47 0.35
N ALA A 573 -29.64 0.39 -0.49
CA ALA A 573 -29.45 0.39 -1.94
C ALA A 573 -27.98 0.61 -2.36
N ARG A 574 -27.24 1.44 -1.61
CA ARG A 574 -25.79 1.63 -1.85
C ARG A 574 -24.98 0.40 -1.46
N LEU A 575 -25.35 -0.25 -0.36
CA LEU A 575 -24.74 -1.52 0.04
C LEU A 575 -25.09 -2.67 -0.92
N SER A 576 -26.28 -2.69 -1.53
CA SER A 576 -26.64 -3.68 -2.56
C SER A 576 -25.78 -3.53 -3.82
N LYS A 577 -25.46 -2.30 -4.22
CA LYS A 577 -24.52 -2.07 -5.33
C LYS A 577 -23.09 -2.57 -5.06
N LEU A 578 -22.70 -2.75 -3.79
CA LEU A 578 -21.40 -3.36 -3.42
C LEU A 578 -21.34 -4.81 -3.89
N SER A 579 -22.39 -5.61 -3.62
CA SER A 579 -22.43 -7.02 -4.03
C SER A 579 -22.59 -7.22 -5.53
N GLU A 580 -23.14 -6.21 -6.23
CA GLU A 580 -23.17 -6.22 -7.70
C GLU A 580 -21.78 -5.88 -8.31
N THR A 581 -21.01 -4.99 -7.67
CA THR A 581 -19.69 -4.55 -8.16
C THR A 581 -18.59 -5.57 -7.83
N ILE A 582 -18.72 -6.25 -6.70
CA ILE A 582 -17.90 -7.38 -6.26
C ILE A 582 -18.82 -8.59 -6.29
N LYS A 583 -18.94 -9.24 -7.47
CA LYS A 583 -19.84 -10.37 -7.77
C LYS A 583 -20.14 -11.22 -6.52
N GLU A 584 -21.40 -11.60 -6.33
CA GLU A 584 -22.05 -12.21 -5.14
C GLU A 584 -21.35 -13.39 -4.42
N GLN A 585 -20.19 -13.87 -4.88
CA GLN A 585 -19.27 -14.65 -4.07
C GLN A 585 -18.13 -13.73 -3.61
N VAL A 586 -18.17 -13.37 -2.31
CA VAL A 586 -17.23 -12.49 -1.58
C VAL A 586 -15.75 -12.66 -1.98
N VAL A 587 -15.38 -13.87 -2.38
CA VAL A 587 -14.13 -14.22 -3.09
C VAL A 587 -14.50 -15.20 -4.20
N PRO A 588 -14.05 -15.02 -5.46
CA PRO A 588 -14.39 -15.95 -6.55
C PRO A 588 -13.95 -17.38 -6.24
N GLU A 589 -14.82 -18.35 -6.49
CA GLU A 589 -14.54 -19.77 -6.23
C GLU A 589 -13.28 -20.25 -6.97
N GLU A 590 -13.02 -19.70 -8.14
CA GLU A 590 -11.79 -19.95 -8.91
C GLU A 590 -10.53 -19.57 -8.12
N TYR A 591 -10.53 -18.44 -7.40
CA TYR A 591 -9.38 -18.06 -6.56
C TYR A 591 -9.20 -19.00 -5.38
N LYS A 592 -10.30 -19.41 -4.73
CA LYS A 592 -10.28 -20.37 -3.61
C LYS A 592 -9.73 -21.71 -4.07
N SER A 593 -10.27 -22.24 -5.16
CA SER A 593 -9.86 -23.49 -5.77
C SER A 593 -8.39 -23.47 -6.20
N ARG A 594 -7.93 -22.38 -6.85
CA ARG A 594 -6.51 -22.23 -7.21
C ARG A 594 -5.59 -22.13 -6.00
N SER A 595 -6.03 -21.46 -4.94
CA SER A 595 -5.28 -21.40 -3.68
C SER A 595 -5.18 -22.79 -3.05
N ASP A 596 -6.27 -23.55 -3.00
CA ASP A 596 -6.25 -24.93 -2.50
C ASP A 596 -5.32 -25.82 -3.32
N GLU A 597 -5.41 -25.75 -4.66
CA GLU A 597 -4.58 -26.51 -5.60
C GLU A 597 -3.08 -26.23 -5.39
N VAL A 598 -2.67 -24.96 -5.38
CA VAL A 598 -1.25 -24.56 -5.27
C VAL A 598 -0.63 -25.06 -3.97
N TYR A 599 -1.32 -24.87 -2.85
CA TYR A 599 -0.79 -25.25 -1.54
C TYR A 599 -0.80 -26.76 -1.35
N THR A 600 -1.87 -27.44 -1.78
CA THR A 600 -1.98 -28.90 -1.69
C THR A 600 -0.95 -29.58 -2.59
N ALA A 601 -0.83 -29.18 -3.85
CA ALA A 601 0.17 -29.74 -4.76
C ALA A 601 1.61 -29.50 -4.29
N THR A 602 1.87 -28.37 -3.62
CA THR A 602 3.17 -28.11 -2.99
C THR A 602 3.39 -29.06 -1.81
N ALA A 603 2.40 -29.23 -0.93
CA ALA A 603 2.47 -30.16 0.18
C ALA A 603 2.68 -31.62 -0.31
N ASP A 604 2.00 -32.03 -1.38
CA ASP A 604 2.14 -33.36 -1.99
C ASP A 604 3.60 -33.63 -2.41
N LYS A 605 4.25 -32.66 -3.07
CA LYS A 605 5.68 -32.74 -3.46
C LYS A 605 6.63 -32.84 -2.27
N LEU A 606 6.21 -32.37 -1.10
CA LEU A 606 6.98 -32.37 0.14
C LEU A 606 6.74 -33.63 1.01
N ARG A 607 5.69 -34.42 0.72
CA ARG A 607 5.39 -35.68 1.42
C ARG A 607 6.28 -36.85 1.01
N LYS A 608 6.78 -36.83 -0.24
CA LYS A 608 7.59 -37.91 -0.82
C LYS A 608 8.77 -37.31 -1.58
N ILE A 609 9.79 -36.87 -0.84
CA ILE A 609 10.98 -36.31 -1.45
C ILE A 609 11.97 -37.45 -1.70
N PRO A 610 12.36 -37.70 -2.96
CA PRO A 610 13.31 -38.75 -3.29
C PRO A 610 14.69 -38.38 -2.74
N LEU A 611 15.33 -39.31 -2.03
CA LEU A 611 16.69 -39.19 -1.55
C LEU A 611 17.54 -40.27 -2.25
N GLU A 612 18.64 -39.88 -2.89
CA GLU A 612 19.51 -40.84 -3.58
C GLU A 612 20.10 -41.82 -2.56
N GLY A 613 19.82 -43.12 -2.74
CA GLY A 613 20.36 -44.21 -1.91
C GLY A 613 19.67 -44.45 -0.57
N GLY A 614 18.47 -43.90 -0.33
CA GLY A 614 17.75 -44.06 0.95
C GLY A 614 16.22 -44.04 0.83
N GLU A 615 15.53 -44.04 1.96
CA GLU A 615 14.06 -43.90 2.01
C GLU A 615 13.63 -42.46 1.71
N ASN A 616 12.43 -42.29 1.18
CA ASN A 616 11.85 -40.97 0.92
C ASN A 616 11.70 -40.18 2.23
N VAL A 617 12.10 -38.91 2.20
CA VAL A 617 11.96 -38.00 3.33
C VAL A 617 10.75 -37.08 3.18
N LYS A 618 10.28 -36.53 4.31
CA LYS A 618 9.10 -35.65 4.36
C LYS A 618 9.39 -34.37 5.15
N MET A 619 8.90 -33.24 4.66
CA MET A 619 8.99 -31.94 5.35
C MET A 619 7.74 -31.71 6.21
N SER A 620 7.63 -32.43 7.33
CA SER A 620 6.39 -32.51 8.11
C SER A 620 5.97 -31.18 8.76
N ALA A 621 6.93 -30.42 9.28
CA ALA A 621 6.66 -29.12 9.87
C ALA A 621 6.19 -28.11 8.80
N LEU A 622 6.83 -28.11 7.63
CA LEU A 622 6.47 -27.25 6.51
C LEU A 622 5.10 -27.62 5.94
N ILE A 623 4.80 -28.91 5.77
CA ILE A 623 3.48 -29.36 5.30
C ILE A 623 2.38 -28.86 6.25
N LYS A 624 2.60 -29.00 7.56
CA LYS A 624 1.66 -28.51 8.58
C LYS A 624 1.43 -27.00 8.48
N GLU A 625 2.50 -26.23 8.27
CA GLU A 625 2.40 -24.77 8.07
C GLU A 625 1.64 -24.42 6.77
N LEU A 626 1.85 -25.17 5.68
CA LEU A 626 1.24 -24.88 4.38
C LEU A 626 -0.24 -25.22 4.32
N VAL A 627 -0.64 -26.41 4.76
CA VAL A 627 -2.01 -26.94 4.56
C VAL A 627 -2.76 -27.28 5.84
N GLY A 628 -2.13 -27.14 7.01
CA GLY A 628 -2.74 -27.41 8.30
C GLY A 628 -2.65 -28.88 8.70
N TYR A 629 -3.61 -29.33 9.53
CA TYR A 629 -3.73 -30.75 9.87
C TYR A 629 -4.31 -31.51 8.68
N ASP A 630 -3.50 -32.40 8.13
CA ASP A 630 -3.83 -33.31 7.04
C ASP A 630 -4.19 -34.69 7.59
N ASP A 631 -4.77 -35.58 6.77
CA ASP A 631 -5.19 -36.93 7.18
C ASP A 631 -4.02 -37.79 7.70
N LEU A 632 -2.78 -37.47 7.34
CA LEU A 632 -1.56 -38.11 7.84
C LEU A 632 -1.07 -37.60 9.21
N LEU A 633 -1.72 -36.57 9.78
CA LEU A 633 -1.45 -35.99 11.11
C LEU A 633 -2.62 -36.26 12.08
N GLU A 634 -3.45 -37.26 11.77
CA GLU A 634 -4.72 -37.61 12.43
C GLU A 634 -4.64 -37.74 13.95
N GLN A 635 -3.52 -38.18 14.51
CA GLN A 635 -3.35 -38.27 15.97
C GLN A 635 -3.45 -36.89 16.67
N GLN A 636 -3.26 -35.78 15.95
CA GLN A 636 -3.38 -34.41 16.49
C GLN A 636 -4.79 -33.79 16.26
N LYS A 637 -5.66 -34.44 15.48
CA LYS A 637 -7.06 -34.02 15.20
C LYS A 637 -7.97 -34.12 16.44
N ASN A 638 -7.62 -35.01 17.37
CA ASN A 638 -8.39 -35.28 18.60
C ASN A 638 -8.24 -34.22 19.70
N ASN A 639 -7.48 -33.14 19.46
CA ASN A 639 -7.39 -32.02 20.38
C ASN A 639 -8.24 -30.84 19.86
N PRO A 640 -9.50 -30.68 20.30
CA PRO A 640 -10.43 -29.64 19.81
C PRO A 640 -9.94 -28.20 20.06
N SER A 641 -8.89 -28.03 20.86
CA SER A 641 -8.25 -26.76 21.19
C SER A 641 -7.24 -26.30 20.13
N VAL A 642 -6.85 -27.16 19.17
CA VAL A 642 -5.78 -26.87 18.20
C VAL A 642 -6.35 -26.74 16.80
N ARG A 643 -6.82 -25.55 16.43
CA ARG A 643 -6.97 -25.19 15.01
C ARG A 643 -5.57 -24.90 14.46
N ALA A 644 -5.07 -25.73 13.54
CA ALA A 644 -3.89 -25.36 12.77
C ALA A 644 -4.34 -24.35 11.70
N TYR A 645 -4.09 -23.06 11.94
CA TYR A 645 -4.18 -22.07 10.88
C TYR A 645 -3.05 -22.34 9.89
N SER A 646 -3.39 -22.55 8.63
CA SER A 646 -2.42 -22.81 7.56
C SER A 646 -2.22 -21.59 6.67
N GLN A 647 -1.08 -21.51 5.99
CA GLN A 647 -0.83 -20.47 4.99
C GLN A 647 -1.87 -20.50 3.86
N LYS A 648 -2.39 -21.68 3.51
CA LYS A 648 -3.53 -21.84 2.59
C LYS A 648 -4.78 -21.13 3.11
N ASP A 649 -5.10 -21.30 4.39
CA ASP A 649 -6.26 -20.65 5.00
C ASP A 649 -6.06 -19.13 5.08
N LEU A 650 -4.86 -18.66 5.42
CA LEU A 650 -4.53 -17.23 5.40
C LEU A 650 -4.70 -16.63 3.99
N GLN A 651 -4.23 -17.33 2.95
CA GLN A 651 -4.37 -16.88 1.55
C GLN A 651 -5.83 -16.73 1.12
N LYS A 652 -6.70 -17.66 1.55
CA LYS A 652 -8.14 -17.64 1.27
C LYS A 652 -8.85 -16.58 2.09
N ASN A 653 -8.53 -16.50 3.38
CA ASN A 653 -9.19 -15.63 4.33
C ASN A 653 -8.82 -14.16 4.15
N PHE A 654 -7.65 -13.82 3.58
CA PHE A 654 -7.24 -12.42 3.39
C PHE A 654 -8.32 -11.55 2.74
N ALA A 655 -8.94 -12.04 1.67
CA ALA A 655 -9.98 -11.31 0.96
C ALA A 655 -11.32 -11.31 1.72
N GLU A 656 -11.67 -12.43 2.35
CA GLU A 656 -12.90 -12.57 3.16
C GLU A 656 -12.87 -11.68 4.39
N ILE A 657 -11.76 -11.66 5.12
CA ILE A 657 -11.55 -10.88 6.34
C ILE A 657 -11.61 -9.37 6.03
N ARG A 658 -10.96 -8.91 4.94
CA ARG A 658 -11.04 -7.51 4.53
C ARG A 658 -12.45 -7.09 4.11
N MET A 659 -13.13 -7.94 3.35
CA MET A 659 -14.52 -7.71 2.98
C MET A 659 -15.42 -7.69 4.20
N LYS A 660 -15.16 -8.55 5.19
CA LYS A 660 -15.89 -8.57 6.46
C LYS A 660 -15.76 -7.23 7.18
N GLY A 661 -14.56 -6.68 7.36
CA GLY A 661 -14.38 -5.36 7.99
C GLY A 661 -15.13 -4.23 7.30
N VAL A 662 -15.06 -4.21 5.98
CA VAL A 662 -15.82 -3.32 5.10
C VAL A 662 -17.32 -3.48 5.37
N LEU A 663 -17.88 -4.68 5.19
CA LEU A 663 -19.31 -4.92 5.39
C LEU A 663 -19.77 -4.60 6.81
N SER A 664 -19.00 -5.01 7.82
CA SER A 664 -19.26 -4.70 9.23
C SER A 664 -19.37 -3.20 9.50
N SER A 665 -18.53 -2.38 8.88
CA SER A 665 -18.59 -0.91 9.05
C SER A 665 -19.93 -0.33 8.58
N PHE A 666 -20.50 -0.85 7.48
CA PHE A 666 -21.84 -0.47 7.01
C PHE A 666 -22.95 -1.04 7.87
N ARG A 667 -22.82 -2.29 8.32
CA ARG A 667 -23.79 -2.94 9.19
C ARG A 667 -23.88 -2.20 10.53
N GLN A 668 -22.74 -1.75 11.06
CA GLN A 668 -22.68 -0.87 12.24
C GLN A 668 -23.42 0.45 12.00
N THR A 669 -23.24 1.07 10.83
CA THR A 669 -23.97 2.30 10.43
C THR A 669 -25.49 2.09 10.39
N ILE A 670 -25.94 0.97 9.79
CA ILE A 670 -27.36 0.60 9.72
C ILE A 670 -27.91 0.30 11.12
N ASN A 671 -27.18 -0.45 11.94
CA ASN A 671 -27.57 -0.79 13.30
C ASN A 671 -27.66 0.46 14.19
N ALA A 672 -26.73 1.42 14.00
CA ALA A 672 -26.77 2.71 14.66
C ALA A 672 -28.03 3.49 14.29
N LEU A 673 -28.34 3.60 12.99
CA LEU A 673 -29.52 4.30 12.54
C LEU A 673 -30.82 3.66 13.06
N ASP A 674 -30.91 2.33 13.06
CA ASP A 674 -32.04 1.58 13.64
C ASP A 674 -32.18 1.84 15.15
N PHE A 675 -31.08 1.79 15.91
CA PHE A 675 -31.11 2.06 17.34
C PHE A 675 -31.60 3.49 17.65
N TYR A 676 -31.10 4.50 16.93
CA TYR A 676 -31.57 5.88 17.08
C TYR A 676 -33.07 6.01 16.79
N ALA A 677 -33.60 5.28 15.80
CA ALA A 677 -35.04 5.24 15.51
C ALA A 677 -35.85 4.49 16.58
N ARG A 678 -35.31 3.39 17.12
CA ARG A 678 -35.91 2.68 18.27
C ARG A 678 -36.04 3.60 19.48
N VAL A 679 -35.01 4.39 19.76
CA VAL A 679 -35.02 5.42 20.81
C VAL A 679 -36.03 6.51 20.50
N ALA A 680 -36.02 7.06 19.28
CA ALA A 680 -36.95 8.12 18.87
C ALA A 680 -38.44 7.73 19.00
N ARG A 681 -38.73 6.44 18.82
CA ARG A 681 -40.10 5.88 18.81
C ARG A 681 -40.45 5.13 20.08
N LEU A 682 -39.52 4.99 21.02
CA LEU A 682 -39.66 4.20 22.25
C LEU A 682 -40.12 2.76 21.98
N LYS A 683 -39.55 2.11 20.96
CA LYS A 683 -39.87 0.73 20.55
C LYS A 683 -38.65 -0.18 20.67
N ASN A 684 -38.88 -1.42 21.11
CA ASN A 684 -37.86 -2.48 21.21
C ASN A 684 -36.63 -2.06 22.05
N LEU A 685 -36.88 -1.49 23.23
CA LEU A 685 -35.89 -1.03 24.21
C LEU A 685 -35.95 -1.86 25.51
N ASN A 686 -36.03 -3.18 25.38
CA ASN A 686 -36.07 -4.10 26.52
C ASN A 686 -34.70 -4.15 27.21
N VAL A 687 -34.70 -4.29 28.53
CA VAL A 687 -33.50 -4.47 29.38
C VAL A 687 -33.76 -5.60 30.38
N GLN A 688 -32.73 -6.34 30.75
CA GLN A 688 -32.78 -7.37 31.79
C GLN A 688 -32.74 -6.72 33.19
N TYR A 689 -33.73 -7.03 34.03
CA TYR A 689 -33.74 -6.61 35.43
C TYR A 689 -34.42 -7.64 36.36
N VAL A 690 -34.01 -7.62 37.63
CA VAL A 690 -34.48 -8.49 38.72
C VAL A 690 -36.03 -8.50 38.78
N PRO A 691 -36.68 -9.66 38.99
CA PRO A 691 -38.14 -9.69 39.15
C PRO A 691 -38.54 -8.79 40.33
N ASN A 692 -39.38 -7.79 40.08
CA ASN A 692 -40.06 -6.87 41.04
C ASN A 692 -39.60 -5.41 41.12
N ASN A 693 -38.54 -4.96 40.43
CA ASN A 693 -38.20 -3.52 40.36
C ASN A 693 -38.17 -3.04 38.91
N LYS A 694 -38.81 -1.90 38.63
CA LYS A 694 -38.61 -1.18 37.35
C LYS A 694 -37.25 -0.47 37.40
N MET A 695 -36.50 -0.49 36.29
CA MET A 695 -35.23 0.24 36.20
C MET A 695 -35.47 1.74 36.46
N PRO A 696 -34.64 2.42 37.26
CA PRO A 696 -34.73 3.86 37.44
C PRO A 696 -34.60 4.56 36.08
N ARG A 697 -35.44 5.58 35.86
CA ARG A 697 -35.49 6.35 34.62
C ARG A 697 -34.10 6.89 34.25
N GLU A 698 -33.36 7.37 35.24
CA GLU A 698 -32.01 7.92 35.09
C GLU A 698 -31.01 6.88 34.56
N VAL A 699 -31.07 5.64 35.07
CA VAL A 699 -30.21 4.54 34.60
C VAL A 699 -30.56 4.15 33.16
N MET A 700 -31.85 4.19 32.79
CA MET A 700 -32.28 3.95 31.41
C MET A 700 -31.81 5.06 30.46
N GLU A 701 -31.87 6.32 30.89
CA GLU A 701 -31.33 7.46 30.14
C GLU A 701 -29.82 7.31 29.93
N GLU A 702 -29.07 6.95 30.97
CA GLU A 702 -27.63 6.65 30.88
C GLU A 702 -27.31 5.53 29.90
N LEU A 703 -28.06 4.41 29.95
CA LEU A 703 -27.87 3.28 29.04
C LEU A 703 -28.07 3.68 27.59
N ILE A 704 -29.12 4.46 27.30
CA ILE A 704 -29.41 4.91 25.94
C ILE A 704 -28.32 5.87 25.44
N GLU A 705 -27.90 6.81 26.28
CA GLU A 705 -26.88 7.79 25.93
C GLU A 705 -25.50 7.13 25.71
N ALA A 706 -25.16 6.15 26.55
CA ALA A 706 -23.99 5.29 26.38
C ALA A 706 -24.05 4.49 25.08
N ALA A 707 -25.17 3.83 24.79
CA ALA A 707 -25.35 3.04 23.58
C ALA A 707 -25.24 3.90 22.32
N LYS A 708 -25.80 5.12 22.33
CA LYS A 708 -25.66 6.10 21.26
C LYS A 708 -24.19 6.43 21.00
N GLU A 709 -23.43 6.75 22.05
CA GLU A 709 -22.00 7.09 21.92
C GLU A 709 -21.18 5.92 21.35
N ILE A 710 -21.35 4.72 21.91
CA ILE A 710 -20.61 3.53 21.48
C ILE A 710 -20.91 3.15 20.03
N GLN A 711 -22.17 3.29 19.59
CA GLN A 711 -22.50 2.98 18.20
C GLN A 711 -21.90 3.95 17.18
N LEU A 712 -21.51 5.17 17.60
CA LEU A 712 -20.81 6.13 16.75
C LEU A 712 -19.29 5.98 16.80
N ASP A 713 -18.73 5.83 18.00
CA ASP A 713 -17.30 5.94 18.27
C ASP A 713 -16.63 4.64 18.73
N GLY A 714 -17.34 3.51 18.82
CA GLY A 714 -16.79 2.27 19.32
C GLY A 714 -15.66 1.68 18.46
N HIS A 715 -14.50 1.46 19.07
CA HIS A 715 -13.36 0.72 18.52
C HIS A 715 -13.12 -0.56 19.31
N MET A 716 -12.39 -1.49 18.70
CA MET A 716 -11.99 -2.73 19.37
C MET A 716 -11.29 -2.52 20.72
N CYS A 717 -10.41 -1.52 20.85
CA CYS A 717 -9.71 -1.24 22.10
C CYS A 717 -10.65 -0.80 23.23
N ASP A 718 -11.78 -0.18 22.89
CA ASP A 718 -12.76 0.26 23.86
C ASP A 718 -13.38 -0.98 24.54
N TYR A 719 -13.67 -2.03 23.78
CA TYR A 719 -14.15 -3.33 24.28
C TYR A 719 -13.11 -4.14 25.07
N GLU A 720 -11.82 -3.82 25.02
CA GLU A 720 -10.78 -4.65 25.65
C GLU A 720 -10.12 -4.01 26.88
N THR A 721 -9.98 -2.68 26.96
CA THR A 721 -8.95 -2.08 27.85
C THR A 721 -9.44 -1.14 28.96
N LYS A 722 -10.63 -0.53 28.86
CA LYS A 722 -11.38 0.24 29.89
C LYS A 722 -12.51 1.02 29.20
N PHE A 723 -13.74 0.90 29.67
CA PHE A 723 -14.89 1.63 29.12
C PHE A 723 -15.38 2.63 30.17
N TYR A 724 -14.96 3.90 30.08
CA TYR A 724 -15.42 4.91 31.04
C TYR A 724 -16.66 5.62 30.53
N ILE A 725 -17.79 5.46 31.23
CA ILE A 725 -19.04 6.15 30.91
C ILE A 725 -19.42 7.07 32.08
N PRO A 726 -19.88 8.30 31.81
CA PRO A 726 -20.45 9.16 32.85
C PRO A 726 -21.69 8.50 33.46
N ARG A 727 -21.66 8.22 34.76
CA ARG A 727 -22.77 7.61 35.52
C ARG A 727 -23.17 8.50 36.69
N GLN A 728 -24.45 8.48 37.02
CA GLN A 728 -25.02 9.02 38.24
C GLN A 728 -24.66 8.09 39.40
N VAL A 729 -24.03 8.65 40.43
CA VAL A 729 -23.53 7.87 41.58
C VAL A 729 -24.68 7.34 42.43
N PHE A 730 -25.79 8.08 42.50
CA PHE A 730 -26.98 7.74 43.28
C PHE A 730 -28.23 8.05 42.45
N PRO A 731 -28.70 7.10 41.62
CA PRO A 731 -29.96 7.26 40.89
C PRO A 731 -31.15 7.24 41.85
N ASP A 732 -32.24 7.94 41.51
CA ASP A 732 -33.50 7.88 42.25
C ASP A 732 -34.23 6.58 41.93
N ASP A 733 -34.04 5.58 42.78
CA ASP A 733 -34.66 4.25 42.65
C ASP A 733 -36.20 4.27 42.62
N LYS A 734 -36.85 5.37 43.03
CA LYS A 734 -38.31 5.53 42.99
C LYS A 734 -38.80 6.09 41.65
N ASN A 735 -37.96 6.82 40.93
CA ASN A 735 -38.31 7.42 39.67
C ASN A 735 -38.23 6.39 38.54
N THR A 736 -39.32 5.65 38.35
CA THR A 736 -39.45 4.62 37.30
C THR A 736 -40.35 5.07 36.15
N ALA A 737 -40.47 6.39 35.98
CA ALA A 737 -41.28 6.98 34.94
C ALA A 737 -40.73 6.62 33.54
N PRO A 738 -41.59 6.51 32.51
CA PRO A 738 -41.13 6.34 31.14
C PRO A 738 -40.18 7.47 30.72
N ILE A 739 -39.16 7.11 29.95
CA ILE A 739 -38.27 8.09 29.31
C ILE A 739 -39.07 8.99 28.36
N THR A 740 -38.68 10.25 28.29
CA THR A 740 -39.31 11.24 27.40
C THR A 740 -38.37 11.55 26.25
N VAL A 741 -38.90 11.58 25.04
CA VAL A 741 -38.12 11.84 23.82
C VAL A 741 -38.74 12.99 23.05
N LYS A 742 -37.91 13.97 22.69
CA LYS A 742 -38.29 15.14 21.90
C LYS A 742 -37.30 15.33 20.76
N ASP A 743 -37.81 15.47 19.54
CA ASP A 743 -37.00 15.61 18.32
C ASP A 743 -35.93 14.51 18.16
N GLY A 744 -36.25 13.28 18.61
CA GLY A 744 -35.32 12.13 18.61
C GLY A 744 -34.29 12.12 19.74
N LYS A 745 -34.29 13.15 20.61
CA LYS A 745 -33.39 13.30 21.76
C LYS A 745 -34.06 12.82 23.03
N VAL A 746 -33.34 12.07 23.85
CA VAL A 746 -33.80 11.72 25.19
C VAL A 746 -33.71 12.98 26.05
N GLU A 747 -34.82 13.36 26.69
CA GLU A 747 -34.82 14.42 27.69
C GLU A 747 -34.24 13.87 28.99
N VAL A 748 -32.92 14.05 29.15
CA VAL A 748 -32.19 13.64 30.36
C VAL A 748 -32.68 14.46 31.54
N SER A 749 -33.03 13.80 32.65
CA SER A 749 -33.43 14.46 33.89
C SER A 749 -32.31 15.41 34.38
N GLN A 750 -32.66 16.53 35.04
CA GLN A 750 -31.74 17.64 35.36
C GLN A 750 -30.56 17.30 36.31
N VAL A 751 -30.28 16.03 36.61
CA VAL A 751 -29.23 15.60 37.55
C VAL A 751 -27.87 15.41 36.84
N ALA A 752 -27.55 16.29 35.88
CA ALA A 752 -26.26 16.30 35.18
C ALA A 752 -25.09 16.89 36.01
N ASN A 753 -25.30 17.23 37.28
CA ASN A 753 -24.33 18.02 38.06
C ASN A 753 -23.22 17.18 38.75
N ASN A 754 -23.35 15.84 38.85
CA ASN A 754 -22.40 14.97 39.59
C ASN A 754 -22.05 13.65 38.86
N LEU A 755 -21.97 13.67 37.53
CA LEU A 755 -21.56 12.49 36.76
C LEU A 755 -20.09 12.13 37.06
N LYS A 756 -19.84 10.89 37.47
CA LYS A 756 -18.47 10.34 37.56
C LYS A 756 -18.22 9.40 36.41
N LYS A 757 -17.01 9.43 35.85
CA LYS A 757 -16.57 8.42 34.89
C LYS A 757 -16.37 7.09 35.61
N VAL A 758 -17.24 6.14 35.35
CA VAL A 758 -17.18 4.78 35.91
C VAL A 758 -16.71 3.82 34.82
N ASP A 759 -15.79 2.93 35.16
CA ASP A 759 -15.38 1.84 34.28
C ASP A 759 -16.54 0.83 34.21
N ILE A 760 -17.25 0.79 33.08
CA ILE A 760 -18.38 -0.12 32.81
C ILE A 760 -18.03 -1.61 33.03
N PRO A 761 -16.78 -2.06 32.77
CA PRO A 761 -16.27 -3.34 33.24
C PRO A 761 -16.30 -3.57 34.77
N ASP A 762 -16.78 -2.66 35.61
CA ASP A 762 -17.07 -2.92 37.04
C ASP A 762 -18.57 -3.15 37.31
N ASP A 763 -19.45 -2.94 36.32
CA ASP A 763 -20.92 -3.08 36.41
C ASP A 763 -21.42 -4.02 35.29
N SER A 764 -21.38 -5.33 35.55
CA SER A 764 -21.71 -6.37 34.55
C SER A 764 -23.16 -6.27 34.05
N TYR A 765 -24.10 -5.89 34.91
CA TYR A 765 -25.51 -5.73 34.54
C TYR A 765 -25.72 -4.55 33.60
N PHE A 766 -25.02 -3.44 33.82
CA PHE A 766 -25.06 -2.31 32.88
C PHE A 766 -24.47 -2.70 31.53
N PHE A 767 -23.34 -3.40 31.51
CA PHE A 767 -22.74 -3.88 30.26
C PHE A 767 -23.66 -4.85 29.50
N HIS A 768 -24.32 -5.78 30.20
CA HIS A 768 -25.30 -6.70 29.60
C HIS A 768 -26.45 -5.94 28.96
N ASN A 769 -27.09 -5.04 29.71
CA ASN A 769 -28.19 -4.22 29.20
C ASN A 769 -27.78 -3.34 28.02
N LEU A 770 -26.56 -2.82 28.02
CA LEU A 770 -26.00 -2.03 26.93
C LEU A 770 -25.89 -2.86 25.64
N MET A 771 -25.34 -4.07 25.72
CA MET A 771 -25.22 -4.98 24.58
C MET A 771 -26.59 -5.45 24.09
N ASP A 772 -27.53 -5.71 25.00
CA ASP A 772 -28.89 -6.12 24.66
C ASP A 772 -29.63 -5.03 23.88
N LEU A 773 -29.55 -3.78 24.37
CA LEU A 773 -30.13 -2.62 23.69
C LEU A 773 -29.55 -2.42 22.30
N MET A 774 -28.23 -2.55 22.15
CA MET A 774 -27.56 -2.33 20.87
C MET A 774 -27.78 -3.45 19.86
N TYR A 775 -27.79 -4.72 20.30
CA TYR A 775 -27.67 -5.87 19.39
C TYR A 775 -28.66 -7.02 19.64
N GLN A 776 -29.22 -7.21 20.84
CA GLN A 776 -30.16 -8.32 21.09
C GLN A 776 -31.62 -7.96 20.78
N ASN A 777 -32.08 -6.78 21.17
CA ASN A 777 -33.49 -6.38 20.99
C ASN A 777 -33.90 -6.26 19.52
N ASP A 778 -35.13 -6.66 19.16
CA ASP A 778 -35.58 -6.63 17.77
C ASP A 778 -35.40 -5.27 17.07
N MET A 779 -34.99 -5.29 15.80
CA MET A 779 -35.01 -4.11 14.93
C MET A 779 -36.44 -3.61 14.72
N LEU A 780 -36.61 -2.37 14.28
CA LEU A 780 -37.95 -1.91 13.87
C LEU A 780 -38.47 -2.70 12.66
N ASP A 781 -39.79 -2.87 12.57
CA ASP A 781 -40.45 -3.55 11.45
C ASP A 781 -40.11 -2.90 10.11
N GLU A 782 -40.05 -1.56 10.05
CA GLU A 782 -39.64 -0.80 8.87
C GLU A 782 -38.20 -1.08 8.47
N THR A 783 -37.28 -1.20 9.44
CA THR A 783 -35.89 -1.58 9.19
C THR A 783 -35.83 -2.97 8.58
N THR A 784 -36.56 -3.91 9.19
CA THR A 784 -36.65 -5.31 8.74
C THR A 784 -37.21 -5.39 7.32
N ALA A 785 -38.24 -4.59 7.00
CA ALA A 785 -38.83 -4.52 5.67
C ALA A 785 -37.83 -3.99 4.62
N VAL A 786 -37.10 -2.91 4.92
CA VAL A 786 -36.08 -2.36 4.02
C VAL A 786 -34.92 -3.34 3.82
N LEU A 787 -34.44 -3.97 4.88
CA LEU A 787 -33.37 -4.99 4.79
C LEU A 787 -33.82 -6.20 3.97
N THR A 788 -35.08 -6.62 4.11
CA THR A 788 -35.67 -7.71 3.30
C THR A 788 -35.74 -7.32 1.83
N LYS A 789 -36.22 -6.11 1.51
CA LYS A 789 -36.27 -5.56 0.14
C LYS A 789 -34.90 -5.61 -0.56
N HIS A 790 -33.80 -5.46 0.18
CA HIS A 790 -32.44 -5.43 -0.33
C HIS A 790 -31.66 -6.75 -0.13
N ASN A 791 -32.31 -7.84 0.31
CA ASN A 791 -31.68 -9.15 0.61
C ASN A 791 -30.53 -9.05 1.64
N ARG A 792 -30.69 -8.24 2.69
CA ARG A 792 -29.68 -7.99 3.75
C ARG A 792 -30.10 -8.38 5.15
N LEU A 793 -31.31 -8.89 5.35
CA LEU A 793 -31.83 -9.19 6.70
C LEU A 793 -30.96 -10.22 7.44
N GLU A 794 -30.65 -11.35 6.80
CA GLU A 794 -29.86 -12.41 7.42
C GLU A 794 -28.41 -11.97 7.69
N ASP A 795 -27.81 -11.21 6.77
CA ASP A 795 -26.49 -10.58 6.97
C ASP A 795 -26.46 -9.68 8.22
N MET A 796 -27.52 -8.90 8.44
CA MET A 796 -27.65 -8.02 9.60
C MET A 796 -27.87 -8.79 10.90
N LYS A 797 -28.74 -9.82 10.88
CA LYS A 797 -28.94 -10.70 12.04
C LYS A 797 -27.64 -11.38 12.44
N GLN A 798 -26.88 -11.91 11.47
CA GLN A 798 -25.59 -12.52 11.72
C GLN A 798 -24.58 -11.53 12.30
N HIS A 799 -24.55 -10.29 11.81
CA HIS A 799 -23.67 -9.26 12.38
C HIS A 799 -24.00 -8.92 13.83
N ARG A 800 -25.30 -8.76 14.15
CA ARG A 800 -25.74 -8.52 15.53
C ARG A 800 -25.43 -9.71 16.45
N TYR A 801 -25.60 -10.93 15.95
CA TYR A 801 -25.18 -12.16 16.64
C TYR A 801 -23.67 -12.18 16.90
N ASP A 802 -22.86 -11.85 15.88
CA ASP A 802 -21.40 -11.80 16.00
C ASP A 802 -20.95 -10.73 17.01
N MET A 803 -21.62 -9.57 17.06
CA MET A 803 -21.34 -8.53 18.07
C MET A 803 -21.63 -9.02 19.49
N LEU A 804 -22.74 -9.73 19.72
CA LEU A 804 -23.04 -10.31 21.03
C LEU A 804 -22.03 -11.39 21.42
N HIS A 805 -21.76 -12.36 20.54
CA HIS A 805 -21.02 -13.58 20.91
C HIS A 805 -19.51 -13.56 20.65
N LYS A 806 -19.00 -12.66 19.81
CA LYS A 806 -17.55 -12.53 19.54
C LYS A 806 -16.93 -11.33 20.24
N ILE A 807 -17.73 -10.28 20.48
CA ILE A 807 -17.27 -9.07 21.17
C ILE A 807 -17.76 -9.03 22.62
N GLY A 808 -19.06 -9.30 22.86
CA GLY A 808 -19.64 -9.20 24.20
C GLY A 808 -19.49 -10.43 25.12
N ASP A 809 -19.10 -11.59 24.59
CA ASP A 809 -19.09 -12.87 25.32
C ASP A 809 -17.68 -13.49 25.45
N GLU A 810 -16.66 -12.63 25.54
CA GLU A 810 -15.28 -13.07 25.39
C GLU A 810 -14.60 -13.51 26.71
N ASN A 811 -13.77 -14.56 26.63
CA ASN A 811 -12.97 -15.05 27.75
C ASN A 811 -11.86 -14.09 28.22
N TYR A 812 -11.38 -13.19 27.36
CA TYR A 812 -10.25 -12.28 27.62
C TYR A 812 -10.65 -10.83 27.86
N PHE A 813 -11.90 -10.58 28.25
CA PHE A 813 -12.27 -9.28 28.82
C PHE A 813 -11.34 -9.00 30.02
N ALA A 814 -10.93 -7.74 30.21
CA ALA A 814 -9.99 -7.37 31.27
C ALA A 814 -10.41 -7.82 32.69
N LYS A 815 -11.70 -8.17 32.88
CA LYS A 815 -12.30 -8.66 34.13
C LYS A 815 -13.19 -9.89 33.85
N LYS A 816 -13.02 -10.97 34.65
CA LYS A 816 -13.59 -12.31 34.40
C LYS A 816 -15.13 -12.43 34.48
N PHE A 817 -15.85 -11.41 34.98
CA PHE A 817 -17.29 -11.46 35.28
C PHE A 817 -18.20 -10.82 34.20
N HIS A 818 -17.65 -10.46 33.05
CA HIS A 818 -18.33 -9.64 32.02
C HIS A 818 -18.79 -10.42 30.78
N LYS A 819 -18.93 -11.75 30.89
CA LYS A 819 -19.48 -12.58 29.82
C LYS A 819 -21.00 -12.44 29.76
N LEU A 820 -21.55 -12.17 28.58
CA LEU A 820 -23.01 -12.10 28.36
C LEU A 820 -23.69 -13.45 28.61
N PHE A 821 -23.07 -14.56 28.20
CA PHE A 821 -23.69 -15.89 28.25
C PHE A 821 -22.81 -16.87 29.03
N THR A 822 -23.14 -17.09 30.31
CA THR A 822 -22.38 -17.97 31.23
C THR A 822 -22.59 -19.47 31.01
N GLY A 823 -23.23 -19.90 29.93
CA GLY A 823 -23.60 -21.30 29.66
C GLY A 823 -22.91 -21.96 28.46
N TYR A 824 -22.10 -21.25 27.67
CA TYR A 824 -21.39 -21.85 26.54
C TYR A 824 -20.00 -22.32 26.97
N GLU A 825 -19.79 -23.64 27.01
CA GLU A 825 -18.50 -24.30 27.28
C GLU A 825 -17.31 -23.59 26.60
N ASP A 826 -16.45 -22.95 27.40
CA ASP A 826 -15.01 -22.66 27.29
C ASP A 826 -14.27 -22.54 25.93
N LYS A 827 -14.92 -22.43 24.77
CA LYS A 827 -14.26 -22.63 23.45
C LYS A 827 -14.42 -21.48 22.45
N ARG A 828 -15.12 -20.39 22.78
CA ARG A 828 -15.23 -19.24 21.86
C ARG A 828 -14.10 -18.25 22.11
N ILE A 829 -12.98 -18.46 21.42
CA ILE A 829 -11.88 -17.49 21.35
C ILE A 829 -12.04 -16.73 20.03
N ALA A 830 -12.48 -15.47 20.10
CA ALA A 830 -12.36 -14.55 18.96
C ALA A 830 -10.97 -13.90 19.04
N TYR A 831 -10.13 -14.10 18.03
CA TYR A 831 -8.80 -13.49 18.00
C TYR A 831 -8.92 -11.98 17.74
N ALA A 832 -7.93 -11.21 18.19
CA ALA A 832 -7.84 -9.76 18.01
C ALA A 832 -8.20 -9.29 16.59
N GLU A 833 -7.68 -9.99 15.59
CA GLU A 833 -7.94 -9.71 14.18
C GLU A 833 -9.43 -9.90 13.81
N ASP A 834 -10.03 -11.04 14.19
CA ASP A 834 -11.45 -11.30 13.88
C ASP A 834 -12.37 -10.29 14.56
N LYS A 835 -12.02 -9.82 15.78
CA LYS A 835 -12.77 -8.74 16.45
C LYS A 835 -12.66 -7.42 15.71
N PHE A 836 -11.44 -7.03 15.32
CA PHE A 836 -11.19 -5.80 14.56
C PHE A 836 -12.06 -5.77 13.30
N PHE A 837 -12.11 -6.87 12.55
CA PHE A 837 -12.93 -6.97 11.35
C PHE A 837 -14.43 -7.17 11.63
N THR A 838 -14.82 -7.72 12.78
CA THR A 838 -16.23 -7.85 13.17
C THR A 838 -16.83 -6.50 13.53
N ILE A 839 -16.11 -5.67 14.29
CA ILE A 839 -16.52 -4.30 14.63
C ILE A 839 -16.44 -3.39 13.41
N GLY A 840 -15.38 -3.52 12.61
CA GLY A 840 -15.12 -2.65 11.48
C GLY A 840 -14.65 -1.26 11.92
N LYS A 841 -14.87 -0.28 11.06
CA LYS A 841 -14.50 1.12 11.27
C LYS A 841 -15.65 1.88 11.96
N SER A 842 -15.32 2.72 12.94
CA SER A 842 -16.32 3.54 13.64
C SER A 842 -17.06 4.46 12.66
N PHE A 843 -18.33 4.75 12.94
CA PHE A 843 -19.14 5.60 12.08
C PHE A 843 -18.56 7.03 12.02
N THR A 844 -18.02 7.51 13.15
CA THR A 844 -17.28 8.77 13.22
C THR A 844 -16.09 8.80 12.25
N ASP A 845 -15.25 7.76 12.22
CA ASP A 845 -14.08 7.74 11.33
C ASP A 845 -14.47 7.65 9.85
N LEU A 846 -15.55 6.94 9.53
CA LEU A 846 -16.08 6.90 8.17
C LEU A 846 -16.47 8.31 7.71
N VAL A 847 -17.23 9.03 8.54
CA VAL A 847 -17.66 10.40 8.24
C VAL A 847 -16.47 11.35 8.18
N PHE A 848 -15.51 11.24 9.10
CA PHE A 848 -14.32 12.10 9.13
C PHE A 848 -13.48 11.99 7.85
N ASP A 849 -13.16 10.76 7.43
CA ASP A 849 -12.36 10.53 6.23
C ASP A 849 -13.10 10.95 4.96
N ALA A 850 -14.40 10.65 4.88
CA ALA A 850 -15.25 11.11 3.79
C ALA A 850 -15.27 12.64 3.71
N ALA A 851 -15.44 13.32 4.85
CA ALA A 851 -15.55 14.77 4.93
C ALA A 851 -14.26 15.45 4.50
N ASN A 852 -13.12 14.94 4.97
CA ASN A 852 -11.80 15.40 4.57
C ASN A 852 -11.61 15.32 3.05
N LYS A 853 -11.94 14.18 2.47
CA LYS A 853 -11.78 13.96 1.03
C LYS A 853 -12.67 14.89 0.19
N VAL A 854 -13.97 14.95 0.49
CA VAL A 854 -14.94 15.75 -0.28
C VAL A 854 -14.62 17.25 -0.15
N PHE A 855 -14.31 17.71 1.06
CA PHE A 855 -13.96 19.10 1.29
C PHE A 855 -12.68 19.49 0.55
N ASN A 856 -11.61 18.70 0.65
CA ASN A 856 -10.35 19.01 0.00
C ASN A 856 -10.49 19.06 -1.52
N THR A 857 -11.24 18.12 -2.11
CA THR A 857 -11.53 18.10 -3.55
C THR A 857 -12.24 19.37 -4.00
N LYS A 858 -13.29 19.79 -3.28
CA LYS A 858 -14.06 21.01 -3.58
C LYS A 858 -13.26 22.28 -3.36
N LEU A 859 -12.49 22.35 -2.28
CA LEU A 859 -11.64 23.51 -1.96
C LEU A 859 -10.60 23.70 -3.06
N TRP A 860 -9.94 22.63 -3.48
CA TRP A 860 -8.93 22.67 -4.53
C TRP A 860 -9.55 23.17 -5.84
N PHE A 861 -10.68 22.58 -6.26
CA PHE A 861 -11.41 23.04 -7.45
C PHE A 861 -11.81 24.52 -7.35
N LYS A 862 -12.37 24.96 -6.21
CA LYS A 862 -12.80 26.35 -6.00
C LYS A 862 -11.62 27.33 -6.05
N THR A 863 -10.48 26.98 -5.45
CA THR A 863 -9.29 27.83 -5.44
C THR A 863 -8.77 28.04 -6.86
N PHE A 864 -8.53 26.95 -7.61
CA PHE A 864 -8.04 27.07 -8.98
C PHE A 864 -9.07 27.69 -9.93
N ALA A 865 -10.36 27.40 -9.76
CA ALA A 865 -11.42 28.03 -10.55
C ALA A 865 -11.50 29.54 -10.29
N SER A 866 -11.39 29.98 -9.04
CA SER A 866 -11.40 31.41 -8.67
C SER A 866 -10.20 32.14 -9.26
N ILE A 867 -8.98 31.58 -9.12
CA ILE A 867 -7.78 32.19 -9.67
C ILE A 867 -7.86 32.21 -11.20
N GLY A 868 -8.33 31.13 -11.82
CA GLY A 868 -8.54 31.05 -13.27
C GLY A 868 -9.55 32.09 -13.78
N ALA A 869 -10.67 32.27 -13.07
CA ALA A 869 -11.68 33.27 -13.40
C ALA A 869 -11.16 34.71 -13.25
N ALA A 870 -10.41 34.98 -12.19
CA ALA A 870 -9.77 36.29 -11.99
C ALA A 870 -8.75 36.58 -13.10
N LEU A 871 -7.90 35.61 -13.43
CA LEU A 871 -6.92 35.73 -14.50
C LEU A 871 -7.60 35.96 -15.86
N LEU A 872 -8.67 35.22 -16.15
CA LEU A 872 -9.47 35.39 -17.36
C LEU A 872 -10.12 36.78 -17.38
N GLY A 873 -10.69 37.25 -16.27
CA GLY A 873 -11.24 38.61 -16.13
C GLY A 873 -10.22 39.71 -16.42
N VAL A 874 -9.02 39.63 -15.84
CA VAL A 874 -7.92 40.58 -16.12
C VAL A 874 -7.52 40.53 -17.59
N THR A 875 -7.45 39.33 -18.17
CA THR A 875 -7.11 39.14 -19.59
C THR A 875 -8.18 39.78 -20.51
N LEU A 876 -9.47 39.59 -20.20
CA LEU A 876 -10.59 40.19 -20.92
C LEU A 876 -10.59 41.71 -20.83
N ILE A 877 -10.44 42.27 -19.62
CA ILE A 877 -10.43 43.72 -19.40
C ILE A 877 -9.28 44.37 -20.17
N SER A 878 -8.12 43.73 -20.19
CA SER A 878 -6.94 44.23 -20.91
C SER A 878 -7.18 44.41 -22.41
N GLN A 879 -8.03 43.58 -23.04
CA GLN A 879 -8.36 43.69 -24.46
C GLN A 879 -8.96 45.06 -24.81
N PHE A 880 -9.76 45.66 -23.92
CA PHE A 880 -10.36 46.98 -24.16
C PHE A 880 -9.33 48.13 -24.21
N PHE A 881 -8.10 47.89 -23.76
CA PHE A 881 -7.01 48.86 -23.80
C PHE A 881 -6.03 48.63 -24.94
N PHE A 882 -6.21 47.56 -25.73
CA PHE A 882 -5.32 47.23 -26.85
C PHE A 882 -5.59 48.08 -28.10
N GLY A 883 -4.53 48.37 -28.87
CA GLY A 883 -4.62 49.10 -30.14
C GLY A 883 -4.88 50.61 -30.03
N ARG A 884 -4.52 51.25 -28.91
CA ARG A 884 -4.55 52.72 -28.78
C ARG A 884 -3.35 53.34 -29.51
N THR A 885 -3.62 54.05 -30.61
CA THR A 885 -2.65 54.79 -31.43
C THR A 885 -3.19 56.19 -31.72
N SER A 886 -2.31 57.18 -31.82
CA SER A 886 -2.68 58.52 -32.30
C SER A 886 -3.02 58.48 -33.79
N LEU A 887 -4.03 59.27 -34.20
CA LEU A 887 -4.37 59.41 -35.60
C LEU A 887 -3.19 60.08 -36.35
N PRO A 888 -2.89 59.65 -37.60
CA PRO A 888 -1.90 60.32 -38.41
C PRO A 888 -2.29 61.79 -38.58
N LYS A 889 -1.38 62.70 -38.28
CA LYS A 889 -1.60 64.14 -38.52
C LYS A 889 -1.61 64.36 -40.04
N GLU A 890 -2.59 65.12 -40.54
CA GLU A 890 -2.54 65.61 -41.92
C GLU A 890 -1.22 66.36 -42.13
N SER A 891 -0.36 65.82 -42.99
CA SER A 891 0.79 66.54 -43.51
C SER A 891 0.26 67.65 -44.42
N LYS A 892 0.13 68.87 -43.90
CA LYS A 892 0.04 70.07 -44.75
C LYS A 892 1.40 70.31 -45.41
N LYS A 893 1.61 69.66 -46.55
CA LYS A 893 2.52 69.93 -47.70
C LYS A 893 2.62 68.60 -48.47
N GLY A 894 2.38 68.54 -49.78
CA GLY A 894 2.77 69.48 -50.83
C GLY A 894 3.95 68.86 -51.53
#